data_AF-A0A954X6D3-F1
#
_entry.id   AF-A0A954X6D3-F1
#
_cell.length_a   1.000
_cell.length_b   1.000
_cell.length_c   1.000
_cell.angle_alpha   90.00
_cell.angle_beta   90.00
_cell.angle_gamma   90.00
#
_symmetry.space_group_name_H-M   'P 1'
#
loop_
_entity.id
_entity.type
_entity.pdbx_description
1 polymer ?
#
loop_
_entity_poly.entity_id
_entity_poly.type
_entity_poly.pdbx_seq_one_letter_code
_entity_poly.pdbx_strand_id
1 'polypeptide(L)'
;MATIDGLATGLDTTTIIDGLVRIQQLQVDQLTARKNSILEEQTAFKGIESKMIDLRAQLGSLARSQNSVFSARSAVSSDEDALAVTAATGAAAGVYNLTINSLAQAEQVASQGFASADSEISQGTFSLRVGRGKEVEITIDSSNNTLQGLADAINAAGGDVGASIVNDGSTGGTPYKLLLSSSKTGAANTITITNNLAAGATQPDFTGTPVQAAADASVTLGSGAGALTVTHDTNQLDDLIGGVTLDLHQADAAKSISVTIARDTDTAVATVQKFVEAFNGLMGFIDDQVRFEPQSGEASLLLGNRSVIGIQDEVRRITTGIVTGVSSDLNRLSAIGISVTDQGRLTLNSGRLRDALNGGIPGVGETDFRRLFALDGASTNPGISFVLGSTRTKDSTTPIEIDVSQAAEQASVTATNALAASTVIDATNNEFALSLDGADSATLTLTEGTYTEVELAAELQAVINASDEFKGRQVAVSVQGGKLQINSETYGLASEVTIGSTGTALAALGFDGTETDKGQDVVGRFIVNGQAETAVGSGRILSGDPDNENTADLRVRVTLTSAQITGGVEGEMTISRGIASKLDKLLGSMLDPVTGRMKTISEGYDDRAAAIDKTIEARNKLLEAKKESLLAQFAALEGQVSQLQSTSNFLAAQLVGSAGGGGRVLGG
;
A
#
# COMPACT_ATOMS: atom_id res chain seq x y z
N MET A 1 -57.35 5.30 31.08
CA MET A 1 -58.66 4.80 31.56
C MET A 1 -58.58 4.76 33.07
N ALA A 2 -59.52 5.39 33.76
CA ALA A 2 -59.54 5.42 35.23
C ALA A 2 -59.84 4.00 35.74
N THR A 3 -58.93 3.44 36.54
CA THR A 3 -59.12 2.18 37.24
C THR A 3 -60.20 2.37 38.30
N ILE A 4 -61.37 1.76 38.07
CA ILE A 4 -62.40 1.62 39.10
C ILE A 4 -61.93 0.47 39.97
N ASP A 5 -61.19 0.79 41.03
CA ASP A 5 -60.64 -0.22 41.94
C ASP A 5 -61.55 -0.33 43.16
N GLY A 6 -62.17 -1.49 43.34
CA GLY A 6 -62.78 -1.92 44.60
C GLY A 6 -63.94 -1.09 45.14
N LEU A 7 -64.57 -0.17 44.39
CA LEU A 7 -65.52 0.80 44.95
C LEU A 7 -66.75 0.16 45.62
N ALA A 8 -67.18 -1.03 45.15
CA ALA A 8 -68.30 -1.78 45.74
C ALA A 8 -67.85 -2.95 46.63
N THR A 9 -66.69 -3.56 46.37
CA THR A 9 -66.27 -4.82 47.01
C THR A 9 -65.18 -4.65 48.07
N GLY A 10 -64.41 -3.54 48.02
CA GLY A 10 -63.21 -3.33 48.83
C GLY A 10 -62.00 -4.20 48.43
N LEU A 11 -62.06 -4.88 47.28
CA LEU A 11 -60.97 -5.74 46.79
C LEU A 11 -59.97 -4.94 45.96
N ASP A 12 -58.68 -5.15 46.22
CA ASP A 12 -57.59 -4.67 45.36
C ASP A 12 -57.52 -5.59 44.13
N THR A 13 -58.31 -5.26 43.12
CA THR A 13 -58.46 -6.09 41.92
C THR A 13 -57.19 -6.09 41.08
N THR A 14 -56.41 -5.01 41.13
CA THR A 14 -55.14 -4.86 40.41
C THR A 14 -54.11 -5.88 40.91
N THR A 15 -53.88 -5.97 42.22
CA THR A 15 -52.93 -6.93 42.80
C THR A 15 -53.34 -8.38 42.59
N ILE A 16 -54.63 -8.68 42.58
CA ILE A 16 -55.14 -10.03 42.29
C ILE A 16 -54.88 -10.39 40.82
N ILE A 17 -55.17 -9.48 39.88
CA ILE A 17 -54.92 -9.69 38.45
C ILE A 17 -53.42 -9.88 38.19
N ASP A 18 -52.57 -9.04 38.79
CA ASP A 18 -51.11 -9.16 38.70
C ASP A 18 -50.61 -10.50 39.28
N GLY A 19 -51.18 -10.93 40.41
CA GLY A 19 -50.93 -12.25 40.99
C GLY A 19 -51.32 -13.41 40.07
N LEU A 20 -52.44 -13.30 39.35
CA LEU A 20 -52.97 -14.33 38.44
C LEU A 20 -52.21 -14.44 37.11
N VAL A 21 -51.50 -13.39 36.70
CA VAL A 21 -50.67 -13.40 35.48
C VAL A 21 -49.18 -13.61 35.78
N ARG A 22 -48.76 -13.57 37.06
CA ARG A 22 -47.37 -13.74 37.49
C ARG A 22 -46.66 -14.97 36.95
N ILE A 23 -47.31 -16.13 36.88
CA ILE A 23 -46.70 -17.36 36.33
C ILE A 23 -46.31 -17.19 34.86
N GLN A 24 -47.13 -16.47 34.09
CA GLN A 24 -46.85 -16.19 32.67
C GLN A 24 -45.75 -15.12 32.53
N GLN A 25 -45.70 -14.14 33.44
CA GLN A 25 -44.60 -13.18 33.50
C GLN A 25 -43.25 -13.88 33.77
N LEU A 26 -43.19 -14.84 34.71
CA LEU A 26 -41.97 -15.61 34.98
C LEU A 26 -41.44 -16.35 33.74
N GLN A 27 -42.31 -16.84 32.86
CA GLN A 27 -41.90 -17.49 31.61
C GLN A 27 -41.27 -16.49 30.63
N VAL A 28 -41.82 -15.28 30.55
CA VAL A 28 -41.26 -14.19 29.74
C VAL A 28 -39.89 -13.77 30.30
N ASP A 29 -39.77 -13.66 31.62
CA ASP A 29 -38.52 -13.30 32.27
C ASP A 29 -37.43 -14.36 32.01
N GLN A 30 -37.78 -15.65 32.06
CA GLN A 30 -36.86 -16.74 31.69
C GLN A 30 -36.43 -16.69 30.22
N LEU A 31 -37.35 -16.42 29.31
CA LEU A 31 -37.01 -16.27 27.88
C LEU A 31 -36.11 -15.04 27.65
N THR A 32 -36.39 -13.94 28.35
CA THR A 32 -35.58 -12.71 28.29
C THR A 32 -34.17 -12.96 28.82
N ALA A 33 -34.04 -13.64 29.96
CA ALA A 33 -32.75 -14.04 30.50
C ALA A 33 -31.99 -14.95 29.53
N ARG A 34 -32.68 -15.91 28.89
CA ARG A 34 -32.08 -16.79 27.87
C ARG A 34 -31.61 -16.01 26.64
N LYS A 35 -32.38 -15.04 26.17
CA LYS A 35 -31.98 -14.14 25.07
C LYS A 35 -30.71 -13.37 25.45
N ASN A 36 -30.69 -12.77 26.63
CA ASN A 36 -29.54 -11.98 27.08
C ASN A 36 -28.27 -12.85 27.16
N SER A 37 -28.37 -14.07 27.68
CA SER A 37 -27.27 -15.04 27.67
C SER A 37 -26.74 -15.35 26.26
N ILE A 38 -27.63 -15.50 25.27
CA ILE A 38 -27.25 -15.72 23.86
C ILE A 38 -26.52 -14.49 23.28
N LEU A 39 -26.95 -13.27 23.62
CA LEU A 39 -26.30 -12.03 23.18
C LEU A 39 -24.94 -11.81 23.85
N GLU A 40 -24.79 -12.23 25.10
CA GLU A 40 -23.50 -12.24 25.80
C GLU A 40 -22.53 -13.23 25.14
N GLU A 41 -22.97 -14.45 24.83
CA GLU A 41 -22.18 -15.41 24.04
C GLU A 41 -21.78 -14.85 22.67
N GLN A 42 -22.71 -14.18 21.96
CA GLN A 42 -22.42 -13.56 20.67
C GLN A 42 -21.35 -12.46 20.82
N THR A 43 -21.42 -11.67 21.89
CA THR A 43 -20.42 -10.63 22.19
C THR A 43 -19.05 -11.24 22.44
N ALA A 44 -18.98 -12.34 23.17
CA ALA A 44 -17.73 -13.09 23.37
C ALA A 44 -17.16 -13.60 22.02
N PHE A 45 -18.01 -14.13 21.14
CA PHE A 45 -17.58 -14.55 19.79
C PHE A 45 -17.06 -13.40 18.93
N LYS A 46 -17.71 -12.24 18.96
CA LYS A 46 -17.22 -11.03 18.28
C LYS A 46 -15.87 -10.57 18.84
N GLY A 47 -15.62 -10.80 20.13
CA GLY A 47 -14.29 -10.62 20.73
C GLY A 47 -13.23 -11.54 20.13
N ILE A 48 -13.55 -12.83 19.92
CA ILE A 48 -12.65 -13.79 19.24
C ILE A 48 -12.41 -13.34 17.80
N GLU A 49 -13.46 -12.91 17.09
CA GLU A 49 -13.39 -12.37 15.73
C GLU A 49 -12.41 -11.19 15.65
N SER A 50 -12.55 -10.21 16.56
CA SER A 50 -11.64 -9.07 16.66
C SER A 50 -10.19 -9.52 16.87
N LYS A 51 -9.94 -10.50 17.75
CA LYS A 51 -8.58 -11.02 17.98
C LYS A 51 -8.01 -11.78 16.78
N MET A 52 -8.86 -12.44 15.99
CA MET A 52 -8.45 -13.06 14.73
C MET A 52 -8.12 -12.01 13.66
N ILE A 53 -8.86 -10.90 13.60
CA ILE A 53 -8.55 -9.76 12.72
C ILE A 53 -7.21 -9.14 13.12
N ASP A 54 -6.98 -8.90 14.41
CA ASP A 54 -5.72 -8.38 14.95
C ASP A 54 -4.53 -9.29 14.57
N LEU A 55 -4.67 -10.60 14.76
CA LEU A 55 -3.66 -11.59 14.37
C LEU A 55 -3.39 -11.54 12.87
N ARG A 56 -4.45 -11.56 12.05
CA ARG A 56 -4.33 -11.50 10.59
C ARG A 56 -3.59 -10.25 10.11
N ALA A 57 -3.85 -9.10 10.72
CA ALA A 57 -3.14 -7.86 10.40
C ALA A 57 -1.62 -7.97 10.63
N GLN A 58 -1.19 -8.62 11.73
CA GLN A 58 0.25 -8.83 12.00
C GLN A 58 0.88 -9.86 11.05
N LEU A 59 0.11 -10.86 10.61
CA LEU A 59 0.58 -11.87 9.65
C LEU A 59 0.87 -11.29 8.27
N GLY A 60 0.13 -10.26 7.84
CA GLY A 60 0.28 -9.64 6.53
C GLY A 60 1.72 -9.17 6.25
N SER A 61 2.44 -8.69 7.26
CA SER A 61 3.84 -8.26 7.11
C SER A 61 4.84 -9.42 7.03
N LEU A 62 4.58 -10.53 7.74
CA LEU A 62 5.41 -11.73 7.69
C LEU A 62 5.15 -12.58 6.44
N ALA A 63 3.93 -12.51 5.89
CA ALA A 63 3.50 -13.29 4.74
C ALA A 63 3.88 -12.67 3.38
N ARG A 64 4.58 -11.53 3.35
CA ARG A 64 5.00 -10.87 2.10
C ARG A 64 6.14 -11.62 1.41
N SER A 65 5.95 -11.97 0.14
CA SER A 65 6.99 -12.57 -0.71
C SER A 65 7.96 -11.51 -1.27
N GLN A 66 7.44 -10.32 -1.58
CA GLN A 66 8.19 -9.17 -2.05
C GLN A 66 8.31 -8.14 -0.93
N ASN A 67 9.44 -7.45 -0.87
CA ASN A 67 9.74 -6.48 0.20
C ASN A 67 9.50 -7.06 1.60
N SER A 68 9.92 -8.31 1.78
CA SER A 68 9.79 -9.02 3.05
C SER A 68 10.66 -8.35 4.12
N VAL A 69 10.19 -8.35 5.37
CA VAL A 69 10.97 -7.85 6.51
C VAL A 69 12.28 -8.61 6.71
N PHE A 70 12.36 -9.85 6.22
CA PHE A 70 13.59 -10.66 6.27
C PHE A 70 14.62 -10.25 5.22
N SER A 71 14.21 -9.52 4.20
CA SER A 71 15.04 -9.01 3.11
C SER A 71 15.40 -7.53 3.24
N ALA A 72 14.91 -6.89 4.30
CA ALA A 72 15.16 -5.49 4.57
C ALA A 72 16.65 -5.21 4.82
N ARG A 73 17.08 -4.04 4.36
CA ARG A 73 18.43 -3.53 4.57
C ARG A 73 18.34 -2.29 5.44
N SER A 74 19.26 -2.17 6.39
CA SER A 74 19.51 -0.94 7.11
C SER A 74 20.68 -0.23 6.45
N ALA A 75 20.60 1.10 6.35
CA ALA A 75 21.70 1.95 5.94
C ALA A 75 21.91 3.01 7.02
N VAL A 76 23.15 3.14 7.48
CA VAL A 76 23.51 4.09 8.54
C VAL A 76 24.68 4.93 8.07
N SER A 77 24.51 6.25 8.10
CA SER A 77 25.59 7.21 7.87
C SER A 77 26.32 7.51 9.17
N SER A 78 27.64 7.70 9.12
CA SER A 78 28.39 8.23 10.26
C SER A 78 28.12 9.72 10.51
N ASP A 79 27.42 10.40 9.59
CA ASP A 79 27.04 11.81 9.68
C ASP A 79 25.70 12.04 8.96
N GLU A 80 24.59 11.90 9.68
CA GLU A 80 23.23 12.01 9.14
C GLU A 80 22.83 13.46 8.80
N ASP A 81 23.51 14.47 9.36
CA ASP A 81 23.25 15.89 9.04
C ASP A 81 23.82 16.30 7.68
N ALA A 82 24.85 15.59 7.21
CA ALA A 82 25.48 15.82 5.91
C ALA A 82 24.97 14.85 4.84
N LEU A 83 24.62 13.63 5.24
CA LEU A 83 24.25 12.55 4.31
C LEU A 83 23.18 11.65 4.93
N ALA A 84 21.96 11.73 4.41
CA ALA A 84 20.92 10.74 4.67
C ALA A 84 21.03 9.59 3.67
N VAL A 85 20.83 8.36 4.13
CA VAL A 85 20.99 7.16 3.29
C VAL A 85 19.80 6.23 3.48
N THR A 86 19.29 5.70 2.38
CA THR A 86 18.33 4.60 2.39
C THR A 86 18.82 3.45 1.52
N ALA A 87 18.56 2.22 1.94
CA ALA A 87 18.89 1.02 1.16
C ALA A 87 17.62 0.25 0.81
N ALA A 88 17.49 -0.08 -0.46
CA ALA A 88 16.46 -0.97 -0.97
C ALA A 88 16.76 -2.44 -0.61
N THR A 89 15.74 -3.27 -0.69
CA THR A 89 15.90 -4.73 -0.57
C THR A 89 16.83 -5.24 -1.68
N GLY A 90 17.83 -6.03 -1.30
CA GLY A 90 18.82 -6.55 -2.25
C GLY A 90 20.10 -5.71 -2.36
N ALA A 91 20.16 -4.52 -1.76
CA ALA A 91 21.41 -3.77 -1.64
C ALA A 91 22.50 -4.65 -1.01
N ALA A 92 23.72 -4.56 -1.54
CA ALA A 92 24.86 -5.33 -1.05
C ALA A 92 25.25 -4.83 0.35
N ALA A 93 25.41 -5.75 1.30
CA ALA A 93 25.89 -5.40 2.62
C ALA A 93 27.38 -5.05 2.55
N GLY A 94 27.78 -3.98 3.25
CA GLY A 94 29.14 -3.46 3.18
C GLY A 94 29.30 -2.12 3.87
N VAL A 95 30.55 -1.66 3.97
CA VAL A 95 30.90 -0.33 4.45
C VAL A 95 31.50 0.45 3.29
N TYR A 96 30.90 1.60 2.99
CA TYR A 96 31.27 2.49 1.89
C TYR A 96 31.76 3.80 2.49
N ASN A 97 32.99 4.20 2.15
CA ASN A 97 33.52 5.50 2.57
C ASN A 97 33.30 6.50 1.45
N LEU A 98 32.60 7.58 1.75
CA LEU A 98 32.19 8.62 0.81
C LEU A 98 32.75 9.97 1.28
N THR A 99 33.06 10.84 0.32
CA THR A 99 33.36 12.26 0.57
C THR A 99 32.48 13.09 -0.35
N ILE A 100 31.72 14.02 0.23
CA ILE A 100 30.88 14.95 -0.53
C ILE A 100 31.71 16.20 -0.82
N ASN A 101 32.16 16.36 -2.06
CA ASN A 101 33.04 17.45 -2.47
C ASN A 101 32.25 18.75 -2.69
N SER A 102 31.08 18.65 -3.32
CA SER A 102 30.17 19.77 -3.61
C SER A 102 28.73 19.27 -3.72
N LEU A 103 27.77 20.16 -3.47
CA LEU A 103 26.35 19.93 -3.73
C LEU A 103 25.97 20.44 -5.11
N ALA A 104 24.92 19.86 -5.68
CA ALA A 104 24.29 20.37 -6.89
C ALA A 104 23.59 21.70 -6.56
N GLN A 105 23.81 22.70 -7.41
CA GLN A 105 23.30 24.06 -7.25
C GLN A 105 22.49 24.46 -8.48
N ALA A 106 21.39 25.15 -8.24
CA ALA A 106 20.54 25.74 -9.28
C ALA A 106 21.08 27.11 -9.65
N GLU A 107 21.02 27.46 -10.94
CA GLU A 107 21.46 28.78 -11.38
C GLU A 107 20.53 29.88 -10.87
N GLN A 108 21.14 31.00 -10.47
CA GLN A 108 20.45 32.26 -10.20
C GLN A 108 21.13 33.40 -10.95
N VAL A 109 20.35 34.13 -11.73
CA VAL A 109 20.80 35.31 -12.49
C VAL A 109 19.98 36.53 -12.09
N ALA A 110 20.65 37.66 -11.90
CA ALA A 110 19.99 38.92 -11.55
C ALA A 110 20.06 39.91 -12.71
N SER A 111 18.99 40.68 -12.88
CA SER A 111 18.96 41.78 -13.82
C SER A 111 19.87 42.93 -13.37
N GLN A 112 20.05 43.91 -14.24
CA GLN A 112 20.46 45.26 -13.83
C GLN A 112 19.47 45.89 -12.83
N GLY A 113 19.89 46.97 -12.16
CA GLY A 113 19.08 47.69 -11.18
C GLY A 113 17.98 48.59 -11.78
N PHE A 114 16.87 48.71 -11.05
CA PHE A 114 15.70 49.53 -11.33
C PHE A 114 15.35 50.42 -10.12
N ALA A 115 14.68 51.54 -10.39
CA ALA A 115 14.36 52.55 -9.36
C ALA A 115 13.28 52.08 -8.36
N SER A 116 12.34 51.25 -8.82
CA SER A 116 11.24 50.68 -8.04
C SER A 116 10.75 49.37 -8.65
N ALA A 117 9.97 48.58 -7.91
CA ALA A 117 9.25 47.42 -8.43
C ALA A 117 8.22 47.79 -9.53
N ASP A 118 7.74 49.03 -9.53
CA ASP A 118 6.81 49.56 -10.53
C ASP A 118 7.51 50.22 -11.73
N SER A 119 8.84 50.11 -11.82
CA SER A 119 9.59 50.68 -12.95
C SER A 119 9.10 50.04 -14.26
N GLU A 120 8.78 50.90 -15.23
CA GLU A 120 8.25 50.47 -16.52
C GLU A 120 9.33 49.74 -17.33
N ILE A 121 8.95 48.59 -17.90
CA ILE A 121 9.78 47.79 -18.80
C ILE A 121 9.19 47.79 -20.21
N SER A 122 10.02 47.49 -21.20
CA SER A 122 9.54 47.38 -22.58
C SER A 122 8.54 46.23 -22.76
N GLN A 123 7.58 46.42 -23.66
CA GLN A 123 6.60 45.41 -24.07
C GLN A 123 7.17 44.50 -25.16
N GLY A 124 6.61 43.31 -25.35
CA GLY A 124 7.05 42.33 -26.36
C GLY A 124 7.00 40.91 -25.82
N THR A 125 7.86 40.03 -26.35
CA THR A 125 8.01 38.65 -25.85
C THR A 125 9.34 38.45 -25.13
N PHE A 126 9.29 37.63 -24.08
CA PHE A 126 10.42 37.27 -23.26
C PHE A 126 10.37 35.77 -23.01
N SER A 127 11.35 35.02 -23.52
CA SER A 127 11.34 33.57 -23.42
C SER A 127 12.41 33.05 -22.48
N LEU A 128 12.07 32.02 -21.71
CA LEU A 128 12.92 31.38 -20.72
C LEU A 128 13.01 29.88 -20.99
N ARG A 129 14.21 29.32 -20.85
CA ARG A 129 14.45 27.87 -20.90
C ARG A 129 15.51 27.48 -19.88
N VAL A 130 15.33 26.35 -19.19
CA VAL A 130 16.36 25.78 -18.30
C VAL A 130 16.95 24.53 -18.95
N GLY A 131 18.24 24.55 -19.24
CA GLY A 131 18.93 23.43 -19.90
C GLY A 131 18.21 22.97 -21.18
N ARG A 132 17.86 21.69 -21.22
CA ARG A 132 17.10 21.06 -22.32
C ARG A 132 15.58 21.07 -22.12
N GLY A 133 15.09 21.78 -21.10
CA GLY A 133 13.67 21.89 -20.80
C GLY A 133 12.88 22.64 -21.88
N LYS A 134 11.56 22.68 -21.71
CA LYS A 134 10.65 23.41 -22.60
C LYS A 134 10.90 24.92 -22.53
N GLU A 135 10.96 25.59 -23.67
CA GLU A 135 10.96 27.06 -23.74
C GLU A 135 9.57 27.61 -23.39
N VAL A 136 9.54 28.59 -22.49
CA VAL A 136 8.33 29.27 -22.03
C VAL A 136 8.37 30.71 -22.53
N GLU A 137 7.49 31.05 -23.46
CA GLU A 137 7.33 32.42 -23.95
C GLU A 137 6.35 33.20 -23.06
N ILE A 138 6.77 34.38 -22.61
CA ILE A 138 5.99 35.29 -21.78
C ILE A 138 5.71 36.56 -22.58
N THR A 139 4.44 36.96 -22.62
CA THR A 139 4.02 38.21 -23.28
C THR A 139 3.92 39.34 -22.27
N ILE A 140 4.61 40.45 -22.56
CA ILE A 140 4.56 41.69 -21.79
C ILE A 140 3.82 42.75 -22.58
N ASP A 141 2.71 43.25 -22.04
CA ASP A 141 1.85 44.28 -22.62
C ASP A 141 1.54 45.39 -21.60
N SER A 142 0.67 46.33 -21.96
CA SER A 142 0.30 47.47 -21.10
C SER A 142 -0.32 47.11 -19.74
N SER A 143 -0.75 45.86 -19.53
CA SER A 143 -1.34 45.39 -18.27
C SER A 143 -0.29 44.88 -17.26
N ASN A 144 0.92 44.53 -17.72
CA ASN A 144 1.97 43.92 -16.90
C ASN A 144 3.39 44.44 -17.19
N ASN A 145 3.54 45.58 -17.88
CA ASN A 145 4.84 46.18 -18.26
C ASN A 145 5.59 46.88 -17.12
N THR A 146 5.59 46.30 -15.92
CA THR A 146 6.43 46.74 -14.80
C THR A 146 7.39 45.62 -14.39
N LEU A 147 8.42 45.94 -13.60
CA LEU A 147 9.32 44.92 -13.06
C LEU A 147 8.55 43.85 -12.25
N GLN A 148 7.57 44.29 -11.44
CA GLN A 148 6.66 43.40 -10.70
C GLN A 148 5.78 42.59 -11.64
N GLY A 149 5.21 43.22 -12.67
CA GLY A 149 4.37 42.55 -13.66
C GLY A 149 5.12 41.46 -14.43
N LEU A 150 6.40 41.66 -14.76
CA LEU A 150 7.24 40.63 -15.36
C LEU A 150 7.52 39.48 -14.39
N ALA A 151 7.85 39.76 -13.13
CA ALA A 151 8.08 38.72 -12.12
C ALA A 151 6.81 37.85 -11.93
N ASP A 152 5.65 38.50 -11.83
CA ASP A 152 4.37 37.81 -11.70
C ASP A 152 4.03 37.01 -12.96
N ALA A 153 4.30 37.56 -14.15
CA ALA A 153 4.08 36.87 -15.43
C ALA A 153 4.97 35.63 -15.59
N ILE A 154 6.25 35.69 -15.18
CA ILE A 154 7.15 34.54 -15.18
C ILE A 154 6.60 33.44 -14.25
N ASN A 155 6.25 33.80 -13.01
CA ASN A 155 5.73 32.85 -12.04
C ASN A 155 4.36 32.27 -12.44
N ALA A 156 3.54 33.04 -13.16
CA ALA A 156 2.23 32.62 -13.65
C ALA A 156 2.29 31.76 -14.92
N ALA A 157 3.29 31.98 -15.79
CA ALA A 157 3.47 31.19 -17.01
C ALA A 157 3.71 29.71 -16.72
N GLY A 158 4.29 29.41 -15.55
CA GLY A 158 4.70 28.06 -15.17
C GLY A 158 5.91 27.60 -15.97
N GLY A 159 6.79 26.84 -15.34
CA GLY A 159 8.04 26.40 -15.96
C GLY A 159 9.11 26.13 -14.90
N ASP A 160 10.34 25.96 -15.36
CA ASP A 160 11.48 25.65 -14.49
C ASP A 160 12.19 26.89 -13.93
N VAL A 161 11.62 28.09 -14.07
CA VAL A 161 12.19 29.35 -13.57
C VAL A 161 11.20 30.05 -12.64
N GLY A 162 11.65 30.40 -11.44
CA GLY A 162 10.96 31.30 -10.53
C GLY A 162 11.57 32.70 -10.56
N ALA A 163 10.74 33.73 -10.42
CA ALA A 163 11.16 35.13 -10.43
C ALA A 163 10.84 35.83 -9.10
N SER A 164 11.75 36.68 -8.63
CA SER A 164 11.54 37.51 -7.44
C SER A 164 12.24 38.86 -7.56
N ILE A 165 11.71 39.90 -6.90
CA ILE A 165 12.36 41.20 -6.85
C ILE A 165 13.18 41.31 -5.57
N VAL A 166 14.46 41.61 -5.71
CA VAL A 166 15.40 41.80 -4.60
C VAL A 166 15.79 43.27 -4.53
N ASN A 167 15.72 43.84 -3.33
CA ASN A 167 16.28 45.17 -3.06
C ASN A 167 17.68 45.01 -2.46
N ASP A 168 18.71 45.43 -3.21
CA ASP A 168 20.11 45.28 -2.80
C ASP A 168 20.62 46.44 -1.92
N GLY A 169 19.76 47.43 -1.62
CA GLY A 169 20.09 48.58 -0.78
C GLY A 169 21.05 49.58 -1.43
N SER A 170 21.33 49.47 -2.72
CA SER A 170 22.24 50.39 -3.41
C SER A 170 21.72 51.83 -3.39
N THR A 171 22.61 52.78 -3.10
CA THR A 171 22.27 54.20 -2.91
C THR A 171 22.25 55.00 -4.22
N GLY A 172 22.48 54.35 -5.35
CA GLY A 172 22.53 54.95 -6.69
C GLY A 172 21.17 55.22 -7.34
N GLY A 173 20.07 55.04 -6.60
CA GLY A 173 18.70 55.26 -7.10
C GLY A 173 18.11 54.10 -7.89
N THR A 174 18.81 52.96 -8.00
CA THR A 174 18.32 51.74 -8.69
C THR A 174 18.50 50.46 -7.85
N PRO A 175 17.91 50.37 -6.64
CA PRO A 175 18.17 49.27 -5.73
C PRO A 175 17.42 47.98 -6.03
N TYR A 176 16.43 47.99 -6.93
CA TYR A 176 15.59 46.83 -7.21
C TYR A 176 16.13 46.03 -8.39
N LYS A 177 16.29 44.72 -8.23
CA LYS A 177 16.72 43.79 -9.29
C LYS A 177 15.74 42.63 -9.39
N LEU A 178 15.49 42.16 -10.61
CA LEU A 178 14.77 40.92 -10.84
C LEU A 178 15.77 39.76 -10.74
N LEU A 179 15.55 38.85 -9.80
CA LEU A 179 16.29 37.61 -9.64
C LEU A 179 15.50 36.46 -10.24
N LEU A 180 16.09 35.76 -11.19
CA LEU A 180 15.58 34.53 -11.76
C LEU A 180 16.33 33.36 -11.14
N SER A 181 15.59 32.35 -10.69
CA SER A 181 16.13 31.14 -10.07
C SER A 181 15.60 29.91 -10.79
N SER A 182 16.50 29.01 -11.17
CA SER A 182 16.11 27.70 -11.71
C SER A 182 15.50 26.83 -10.61
N SER A 183 14.50 26.02 -10.96
CA SER A 183 13.96 24.94 -10.12
C SER A 183 14.82 23.67 -10.18
N LYS A 184 15.72 23.58 -11.17
CA LYS A 184 16.61 22.44 -11.42
C LYS A 184 18.06 22.78 -11.05
N THR A 185 18.69 21.89 -10.30
CA THR A 185 20.12 21.93 -9.99
C THR A 185 20.94 21.26 -11.10
N GLY A 186 22.27 21.42 -11.08
CA GLY A 186 23.16 20.73 -12.03
C GLY A 186 23.73 21.66 -13.09
N ALA A 187 24.98 21.44 -13.49
CA ALA A 187 25.76 22.31 -14.37
C ALA A 187 25.12 22.50 -15.76
N ALA A 188 24.39 21.49 -16.25
CA ALA A 188 23.68 21.57 -17.53
C ALA A 188 22.38 22.41 -17.47
N ASN A 189 21.83 22.65 -16.28
CA ASN A 189 20.53 23.30 -16.08
C ASN A 189 20.68 24.83 -15.93
N THR A 190 21.26 25.45 -16.96
CA THR A 190 21.41 26.90 -17.06
C THR A 190 20.16 27.58 -17.64
N ILE A 191 19.88 28.80 -17.22
CA ILE A 191 18.78 29.64 -17.67
C ILE A 191 19.21 30.34 -18.97
N THR A 192 18.63 29.91 -20.08
CA THR A 192 18.70 30.62 -21.36
C THR A 192 17.57 31.64 -21.44
N ILE A 193 17.90 32.87 -21.80
CA ILE A 193 16.97 33.99 -21.88
C ILE A 193 16.97 34.55 -23.30
N THR A 194 15.82 34.52 -23.96
CA THR A 194 15.61 35.16 -25.26
C THR A 194 14.77 36.41 -25.06
N ASN A 195 15.41 37.57 -25.10
CA ASN A 195 14.75 38.86 -24.90
C ASN A 195 14.37 39.49 -26.25
N ASN A 196 13.08 39.43 -26.60
CA ASN A 196 12.50 40.03 -27.81
C ASN A 196 11.60 41.23 -27.47
N LEU A 197 11.89 41.93 -26.37
CA LEU A 197 11.17 43.15 -26.01
C LEU A 197 11.47 44.26 -27.02
N ALA A 198 10.45 45.06 -27.34
CA ALA A 198 10.56 46.17 -28.28
C ALA A 198 11.47 47.29 -27.73
N ALA A 199 11.92 48.18 -28.62
CA ALA A 199 12.61 49.40 -28.21
C ALA A 199 11.60 50.44 -27.68
N GLY A 200 11.79 50.93 -26.45
CA GLY A 200 10.92 51.97 -25.88
C GLY A 200 11.28 52.34 -24.44
N ALA A 201 11.14 51.39 -23.51
CA ALA A 201 11.50 51.52 -22.09
C ALA A 201 12.73 50.65 -21.76
N THR A 202 13.10 50.54 -20.48
CA THR A 202 14.24 49.72 -20.05
C THR A 202 13.97 48.23 -20.29
N GLN A 203 14.90 47.53 -20.93
CA GLN A 203 14.84 46.08 -21.11
C GLN A 203 15.64 45.39 -20.00
N PRO A 204 15.08 44.44 -19.24
CA PRO A 204 15.83 43.62 -18.30
C PRO A 204 16.99 42.90 -18.98
N ASP A 205 18.19 43.03 -18.41
CA ASP A 205 19.45 42.49 -18.91
C ASP A 205 20.05 41.57 -17.85
N PHE A 206 20.28 40.31 -18.23
CA PHE A 206 20.78 39.22 -17.38
C PHE A 206 22.16 38.72 -17.84
N THR A 207 22.86 39.48 -18.68
CA THR A 207 24.19 39.10 -19.20
C THR A 207 25.33 39.26 -18.19
N GLY A 208 25.03 39.75 -16.98
CA GLY A 208 25.99 39.83 -15.88
C GLY A 208 26.41 38.48 -15.33
N THR A 209 27.42 38.47 -14.45
CA THR A 209 27.82 37.25 -13.73
C THR A 209 26.64 36.72 -12.91
N PRO A 210 26.35 35.40 -12.99
CA PRO A 210 25.31 34.79 -12.16
C PRO A 210 25.55 35.06 -10.66
N VAL A 211 24.47 35.25 -9.92
CA VAL A 211 24.49 35.33 -8.45
C VAL A 211 24.92 33.98 -7.87
N GLN A 212 24.44 32.90 -8.51
CA GLN A 212 24.78 31.53 -8.21
C GLN A 212 24.89 30.78 -9.54
N ALA A 213 26.04 30.16 -9.83
CA ALA A 213 26.19 29.33 -11.01
C ALA A 213 25.49 27.97 -10.81
N ALA A 214 24.93 27.43 -11.89
CA ALA A 214 24.54 26.03 -11.95
C ALA A 214 25.77 25.14 -11.76
N ALA A 215 25.68 24.13 -10.89
CA ALA A 215 26.76 23.21 -10.61
C ALA A 215 26.23 21.82 -10.28
N ASP A 216 27.00 20.78 -10.61
CA ASP A 216 26.71 19.41 -10.24
C ASP A 216 27.16 19.11 -8.80
N ALA A 217 26.46 18.18 -8.15
CA ALA A 217 26.97 17.49 -6.98
C ALA A 217 28.20 16.67 -7.37
N SER A 218 29.17 16.57 -6.46
CA SER A 218 30.33 15.72 -6.66
C SER A 218 30.58 14.88 -5.42
N VAL A 219 30.59 13.56 -5.59
CA VAL A 219 30.82 12.59 -4.52
C VAL A 219 31.97 11.67 -4.92
N THR A 220 32.89 11.45 -3.99
CA THR A 220 33.99 10.50 -4.16
C THR A 220 33.76 9.26 -3.29
N LEU A 221 33.77 8.09 -3.91
CA LEU A 221 33.72 6.78 -3.25
C LEU A 221 35.14 6.22 -3.08
N GLY A 222 35.54 6.01 -1.83
CA GLY A 222 36.85 5.52 -1.43
C GLY A 222 37.88 6.63 -1.19
N SER A 223 39.04 6.24 -0.64
CA SER A 223 40.11 7.18 -0.23
C SER A 223 41.48 6.88 -0.85
N GLY A 224 41.58 5.82 -1.68
CA GLY A 224 42.82 5.40 -2.33
C GLY A 224 43.00 5.96 -3.74
N ALA A 225 44.09 5.58 -4.41
CA ALA A 225 44.39 6.00 -5.78
C ALA A 225 43.36 5.52 -6.84
N GLY A 226 42.52 4.54 -6.48
CA GLY A 226 41.39 4.07 -7.30
C GLY A 226 40.03 4.58 -6.83
N ALA A 227 39.98 5.67 -6.06
CA ALA A 227 38.71 6.28 -5.67
C ALA A 227 37.91 6.70 -6.90
N LEU A 228 36.60 6.54 -6.84
CA LEU A 228 35.68 6.84 -7.93
C LEU A 228 34.98 8.15 -7.63
N THR A 229 35.22 9.19 -8.42
CA THR A 229 34.48 10.45 -8.32
C THR A 229 33.35 10.44 -9.34
N VAL A 230 32.14 10.71 -8.86
CA VAL A 230 30.92 10.76 -9.67
C VAL A 230 30.27 12.11 -9.49
N THR A 231 29.68 12.62 -10.57
CA THR A 231 28.99 13.90 -10.61
C THR A 231 27.53 13.71 -10.98
N HIS A 232 26.64 14.42 -10.29
CA HIS A 232 25.20 14.33 -10.49
C HIS A 232 24.55 15.70 -10.56
N ASP A 233 23.51 15.81 -11.38
CA ASP A 233 22.73 17.04 -11.54
C ASP A 233 21.84 17.35 -10.33
N THR A 234 21.55 16.35 -9.48
CA THR A 234 20.77 16.51 -8.24
C THR A 234 21.55 16.14 -6.98
N ASN A 235 21.01 16.51 -5.83
CA ASN A 235 21.51 16.09 -4.51
C ASN A 235 20.95 14.74 -4.05
N GLN A 236 20.19 14.04 -4.89
CA GLN A 236 19.67 12.69 -4.61
C GLN A 236 20.28 11.70 -5.61
N LEU A 237 21.21 10.89 -5.15
CA LEU A 237 21.94 9.93 -5.98
C LEU A 237 21.44 8.51 -5.68
N ASP A 238 20.89 7.81 -6.65
CA ASP A 238 20.33 6.45 -6.50
C ASP A 238 21.02 5.37 -7.35
N ASP A 239 22.05 5.75 -8.10
CA ASP A 239 22.78 4.92 -9.07
C ASP A 239 24.26 4.68 -8.69
N LEU A 240 24.80 5.43 -7.72
CA LEU A 240 26.22 5.32 -7.32
C LEU A 240 26.53 3.94 -6.71
N ILE A 241 25.64 3.45 -5.85
CA ILE A 241 25.73 2.12 -5.24
C ILE A 241 24.41 1.41 -5.50
N GLY A 242 24.45 0.26 -6.18
CA GLY A 242 23.25 -0.46 -6.57
C GLY A 242 22.30 -0.73 -5.40
N GLY A 243 21.08 -0.17 -5.49
CA GLY A 243 20.04 -0.31 -4.47
C GLY A 243 20.18 0.64 -3.28
N VAL A 244 20.97 1.71 -3.39
CA VAL A 244 21.19 2.68 -2.31
C VAL A 244 20.91 4.09 -2.82
N THR A 245 20.10 4.83 -2.07
CA THR A 245 19.85 6.24 -2.34
C THR A 245 20.57 7.09 -1.29
N LEU A 246 21.37 8.03 -1.77
CA LEU A 246 22.13 9.01 -1.01
C LEU A 246 21.46 10.38 -1.18
N ASP A 247 21.07 11.01 -0.09
CA ASP A 247 20.52 12.36 -0.08
C ASP A 247 21.54 13.30 0.59
N LEU A 248 22.14 14.17 -0.24
CA LEU A 248 23.26 15.01 0.13
C LEU A 248 22.76 16.34 0.71
N HIS A 249 23.08 16.60 1.97
CA HIS A 249 22.62 17.81 2.66
C HIS A 249 23.74 18.83 2.87
N GLN A 250 24.98 18.36 3.06
CA GLN A 250 26.15 19.22 3.27
C GLN A 250 27.38 18.66 2.56
N ALA A 251 28.22 19.55 2.02
CA ALA A 251 29.50 19.19 1.43
C ALA A 251 30.66 19.58 2.35
N ASP A 252 31.58 18.65 2.57
CA ASP A 252 32.86 18.87 3.23
C ASP A 252 33.91 17.94 2.63
N ALA A 253 34.70 18.49 1.71
CA ALA A 253 35.73 17.74 0.99
C ALA A 253 36.86 17.19 1.89
N ALA A 254 36.97 17.64 3.15
CA ALA A 254 37.94 17.14 4.11
C ALA A 254 37.40 15.99 4.97
N LYS A 255 36.07 15.76 4.97
CA LYS A 255 35.41 14.78 5.82
C LYS A 255 35.08 13.50 5.04
N SER A 256 35.52 12.37 5.58
CA SER A 256 35.10 11.05 5.10
C SER A 256 33.89 10.60 5.92
N ILE A 257 32.78 10.30 5.24
CA ILE A 257 31.55 9.77 5.80
C ILE A 257 31.49 8.27 5.51
N SER A 258 31.31 7.45 6.55
CA SER A 258 31.17 6.01 6.40
C SER A 258 29.70 5.64 6.37
N VAL A 259 29.26 4.99 5.29
CA VAL A 259 27.92 4.44 5.12
C VAL A 259 27.97 2.93 5.30
N THR A 260 27.25 2.43 6.30
CA THR A 260 27.17 1.00 6.62
C THR A 260 25.83 0.44 6.18
N ILE A 261 25.88 -0.55 5.29
CA ILE A 261 24.71 -1.30 4.82
C ILE A 261 24.73 -2.68 5.46
N ALA A 262 23.67 -3.00 6.20
CA ALA A 262 23.54 -4.27 6.89
C ALA A 262 22.13 -4.86 6.71
N ARG A 263 21.93 -6.08 7.20
CA ARG A 263 20.59 -6.66 7.34
C ARG A 263 19.84 -5.92 8.45
N ASP A 264 18.60 -5.54 8.19
CA ASP A 264 17.74 -4.97 9.23
C ASP A 264 17.10 -6.08 10.08
N THR A 265 17.89 -6.64 10.98
CA THR A 265 17.40 -7.71 11.88
C THR A 265 16.45 -7.20 12.95
N ASP A 266 16.51 -5.92 13.31
CA ASP A 266 15.68 -5.38 14.38
C ASP A 266 14.23 -5.21 13.93
N THR A 267 13.99 -4.73 12.71
CA THR A 267 12.64 -4.70 12.12
C THR A 267 12.05 -6.11 11.98
N ALA A 268 12.85 -7.09 11.56
CA ALA A 268 12.42 -8.48 11.47
C ALA A 268 12.02 -9.05 12.85
N VAL A 269 12.86 -8.85 13.88
CA VAL A 269 12.57 -9.31 15.26
C VAL A 269 11.33 -8.64 15.83
N ALA A 270 11.18 -7.32 15.64
CA ALA A 270 10.00 -6.58 16.10
C ALA A 270 8.71 -7.09 15.42
N THR A 271 8.78 -7.42 14.12
CA THR A 271 7.62 -7.97 13.39
C THR A 271 7.24 -9.36 13.90
N VAL A 272 8.22 -10.23 14.14
CA VAL A 272 7.98 -11.57 14.73
C VAL A 272 7.43 -11.46 16.15
N GLN A 273 7.92 -10.53 16.96
CA GLN A 273 7.42 -10.27 18.32
C GLN A 273 5.94 -9.87 18.30
N LYS A 274 5.54 -8.95 17.40
CA LYS A 274 4.12 -8.57 17.23
C LYS A 274 3.23 -9.74 16.85
N PHE A 275 3.72 -10.65 16.01
CA PHE A 275 3.01 -11.88 15.69
C PHE A 275 2.82 -12.77 16.94
N VAL A 276 3.87 -12.98 17.72
CA VAL A 276 3.80 -13.77 18.97
C VAL A 276 2.81 -13.16 19.96
N GLU A 277 2.83 -11.84 20.12
CA GLU A 277 1.89 -11.11 20.97
C GLU A 277 0.44 -11.24 20.50
N ALA A 278 0.17 -11.05 19.20
CA ALA A 278 -1.17 -11.18 18.66
C ALA A 278 -1.70 -12.62 18.75
N PHE A 279 -0.85 -13.62 18.50
CA PHE A 279 -1.19 -15.03 18.68
C PHE A 279 -1.55 -15.32 20.14
N ASN A 280 -0.71 -14.87 21.09
CA ASN A 280 -0.95 -15.06 22.51
C ASN A 280 -2.18 -14.30 23.00
N GLY A 281 -2.48 -13.13 22.43
CA GLY A 281 -3.70 -12.37 22.69
C GLY A 281 -4.95 -13.12 22.27
N LEU A 282 -4.95 -13.77 21.10
CA LEU A 282 -6.05 -14.63 20.65
C LEU A 282 -6.20 -15.87 21.53
N MET A 283 -5.10 -16.59 21.79
CA MET A 283 -5.13 -17.80 22.63
C MET A 283 -5.62 -17.47 24.04
N GLY A 284 -5.10 -16.40 24.65
CA GLY A 284 -5.50 -15.98 25.98
C GLY A 284 -6.96 -15.56 26.07
N PHE A 285 -7.46 -14.82 25.07
CA PHE A 285 -8.87 -14.46 25.03
C PHE A 285 -9.76 -15.70 24.89
N ILE A 286 -9.40 -16.66 24.05
CA ILE A 286 -10.14 -17.92 23.92
C ILE A 286 -10.13 -18.69 25.25
N ASP A 287 -8.96 -18.86 25.87
CA ASP A 287 -8.81 -19.56 27.15
C ASP A 287 -9.72 -18.94 28.22
N ASP A 288 -9.76 -17.60 28.31
CA ASP A 288 -10.60 -16.88 29.25
C ASP A 288 -12.11 -17.10 28.98
N GLN A 289 -12.53 -17.24 27.72
CA GLN A 289 -13.93 -17.49 27.38
C GLN A 289 -14.39 -18.94 27.59
N VAL A 290 -13.47 -19.91 27.65
CA VAL A 290 -13.79 -21.34 27.82
C VAL A 290 -13.38 -21.90 29.17
N ARG A 291 -12.92 -21.06 30.11
CA ARG A 291 -12.43 -21.49 31.42
C ARG A 291 -13.58 -21.89 32.35
N PHE A 292 -13.31 -22.89 33.19
CA PHE A 292 -14.10 -23.21 34.37
C PHE A 292 -13.30 -22.85 35.62
N GLU A 293 -13.90 -22.12 36.55
CA GLU A 293 -13.27 -21.73 37.82
C GLU A 293 -13.74 -22.65 38.96
N PRO A 294 -12.92 -23.61 39.44
CA PRO A 294 -13.34 -24.61 40.41
C PRO A 294 -13.68 -24.05 41.79
N GLN A 295 -13.12 -22.88 42.13
CA GLN A 295 -13.29 -22.23 43.43
C GLN A 295 -14.65 -21.52 43.55
N SER A 296 -15.09 -20.82 42.50
CA SER A 296 -16.40 -20.16 42.45
C SER A 296 -17.50 -21.05 41.86
N GLY A 297 -17.13 -22.13 41.16
CA GLY A 297 -18.07 -22.95 40.40
C GLY A 297 -18.58 -22.26 39.14
N GLU A 298 -17.99 -21.12 38.75
CA GLU A 298 -18.43 -20.32 37.61
C GLU A 298 -17.84 -20.85 36.30
N ALA A 299 -18.74 -21.06 35.33
CA ALA A 299 -18.39 -21.38 33.96
C ALA A 299 -18.34 -20.09 33.13
N SER A 300 -17.29 -19.94 32.32
CA SER A 300 -17.22 -18.85 31.34
C SER A 300 -18.25 -19.04 30.22
N LEU A 301 -18.59 -17.95 29.53
CA LEU A 301 -19.70 -17.90 28.57
C LEU A 301 -19.64 -18.97 27.48
N LEU A 302 -18.43 -19.32 27.01
CA LEU A 302 -18.23 -20.25 25.90
C LEU A 302 -17.75 -21.64 26.35
N LEU A 303 -17.87 -21.98 27.64
CA LEU A 303 -17.49 -23.30 28.14
C LEU A 303 -18.22 -24.41 27.38
N GLY A 304 -17.47 -25.37 26.84
CA GLY A 304 -18.01 -26.49 26.06
C GLY A 304 -18.37 -26.13 24.60
N ASN A 305 -18.14 -24.90 24.16
CA ASN A 305 -18.36 -24.51 22.77
C ASN A 305 -17.31 -25.13 21.83
N ARG A 306 -17.73 -26.15 21.08
CA ARG A 306 -16.85 -26.90 20.15
C ARG A 306 -16.30 -26.04 19.01
N SER A 307 -17.00 -24.96 18.63
CA SER A 307 -16.52 -24.10 17.54
C SER A 307 -15.28 -23.32 17.96
N VAL A 308 -15.27 -22.79 19.18
CA VAL A 308 -14.13 -22.06 19.76
C VAL A 308 -12.92 -22.97 19.88
N ILE A 309 -13.11 -24.16 20.45
CA ILE A 309 -12.04 -25.16 20.61
C ILE A 309 -11.47 -25.57 19.24
N GLY A 310 -12.33 -25.79 18.24
CA GLY A 310 -11.89 -26.12 16.89
C GLY A 310 -11.06 -25.02 16.23
N ILE A 311 -11.40 -23.74 16.44
CA ILE A 311 -10.59 -22.60 15.95
C ILE A 311 -9.23 -22.61 16.64
N GLN A 312 -9.21 -22.77 17.97
CA GLN A 312 -7.98 -22.82 18.76
C GLN A 312 -7.03 -23.93 18.28
N ASP A 313 -7.56 -25.14 18.10
CA ASP A 313 -6.78 -26.31 17.66
C ASP A 313 -6.23 -26.12 16.24
N GLU A 314 -7.02 -25.54 15.33
CA GLU A 314 -6.60 -25.35 13.95
C GLU A 314 -5.48 -24.31 13.83
N VAL A 315 -5.62 -23.18 14.54
CA VAL A 315 -4.58 -22.15 14.62
C VAL A 315 -3.30 -22.72 15.25
N ARG A 316 -3.40 -23.47 16.35
CA ARG A 316 -2.24 -24.13 17.00
C ARG A 316 -1.57 -25.16 16.10
N ARG A 317 -2.35 -25.97 15.37
CA ARG A 317 -1.83 -26.99 14.46
C ARG A 317 -1.00 -26.38 13.34
N ILE A 318 -1.42 -25.25 12.77
CA ILE A 318 -0.66 -24.58 11.72
C ILE A 318 0.64 -24.00 12.30
N THR A 319 0.58 -23.33 13.45
CA THR A 319 1.75 -22.71 14.09
C THR A 319 2.83 -23.72 14.50
N THR A 320 2.43 -24.92 14.91
CA THR A 320 3.36 -25.99 15.34
C THR A 320 3.76 -26.97 14.24
N GLY A 321 3.17 -26.80 13.05
CA GLY A 321 3.42 -27.63 11.88
C GLY A 321 4.81 -27.44 11.28
N ILE A 322 5.19 -28.40 10.45
CA ILE A 322 6.40 -28.31 9.62
C ILE A 322 6.05 -27.56 8.33
N VAL A 323 6.97 -26.69 7.88
CA VAL A 323 6.89 -26.08 6.56
C VAL A 323 7.63 -26.95 5.54
N THR A 324 6.88 -27.48 4.57
CA THR A 324 7.43 -28.24 3.44
C THR A 324 8.22 -27.31 2.51
N GLY A 325 9.24 -27.86 1.83
CA GLY A 325 10.08 -27.10 0.88
C GLY A 325 10.99 -26.03 1.54
N VAL A 326 11.27 -26.17 2.83
CA VAL A 326 12.28 -25.39 3.57
C VAL A 326 13.32 -26.36 4.12
N SER A 327 14.57 -25.91 4.28
CA SER A 327 15.63 -26.68 4.90
C SER A 327 15.16 -27.34 6.21
N SER A 328 15.54 -28.61 6.43
CA SER A 328 15.21 -29.35 7.66
C SER A 328 15.67 -28.65 8.92
N ASP A 329 16.69 -27.81 8.81
CA ASP A 329 17.27 -27.07 9.93
C ASP A 329 16.46 -25.80 10.29
N LEU A 330 15.56 -25.34 9.42
CA LEU A 330 14.71 -24.15 9.62
C LEU A 330 13.21 -24.37 9.43
N ASN A 331 12.75 -25.59 9.12
CA ASN A 331 11.36 -25.85 8.73
C ASN A 331 10.32 -25.78 9.89
N ARG A 332 10.70 -25.27 11.06
CA ARG A 332 9.85 -25.10 12.25
C ARG A 332 10.20 -23.81 12.99
N LEU A 333 9.21 -23.18 13.62
CA LEU A 333 9.41 -21.98 14.44
C LEU A 333 10.40 -22.16 15.60
N SER A 334 10.51 -23.38 16.14
CA SER A 334 11.46 -23.69 17.22
C SER A 334 12.92 -23.54 16.79
N ALA A 335 13.23 -23.69 15.50
CA ALA A 335 14.57 -23.50 14.97
C ALA A 335 15.06 -22.06 15.15
N ILE A 336 14.14 -21.09 15.03
CA ILE A 336 14.41 -19.65 15.14
C ILE A 336 14.11 -19.09 16.54
N GLY A 337 13.98 -19.98 17.54
CA GLY A 337 13.78 -19.57 18.93
C GLY A 337 12.35 -19.25 19.34
N ILE A 338 11.34 -19.62 18.53
CA ILE A 338 9.93 -19.50 18.89
C ILE A 338 9.42 -20.86 19.40
N SER A 339 9.13 -20.95 20.69
CA SER A 339 8.72 -22.20 21.35
C SER A 339 7.27 -22.14 21.81
N VAL A 340 6.66 -23.30 22.03
CA VAL A 340 5.30 -23.43 22.54
C VAL A 340 5.34 -23.84 24.01
N THR A 341 4.54 -23.18 24.85
CA THR A 341 4.38 -23.55 26.26
C THR A 341 3.40 -24.71 26.43
N ASP A 342 3.37 -25.30 27.62
CA ASP A 342 2.35 -26.28 28.04
C ASP A 342 0.90 -25.77 27.86
N GLN A 343 0.69 -24.46 28.03
CA GLN A 343 -0.59 -23.79 27.80
C GLN A 343 -0.89 -23.51 26.31
N GLY A 344 -0.04 -23.94 25.38
CA GLY A 344 -0.21 -23.70 23.94
C GLY A 344 -0.03 -22.24 23.53
N ARG A 345 0.76 -21.47 24.30
CA ARG A 345 1.17 -20.10 23.98
C ARG A 345 2.56 -20.07 23.37
N LEU A 346 2.89 -19.02 22.62
CA LEU A 346 4.21 -18.83 22.03
C LEU A 346 5.14 -18.04 22.95
N THR A 347 6.43 -18.41 22.95
CA THR A 347 7.52 -17.63 23.55
C THR A 347 8.59 -17.36 22.52
N LEU A 348 9.09 -16.13 22.45
CA LEU A 348 10.17 -15.73 21.54
C LEU A 348 11.48 -15.59 22.32
N ASN A 349 12.54 -16.25 21.83
CA ASN A 349 13.91 -15.93 22.17
C ASN A 349 14.50 -15.02 21.09
N SER A 350 14.46 -13.70 21.33
CA SER A 350 14.92 -12.70 20.35
C SER A 350 16.41 -12.80 20.03
N GLY A 351 17.24 -13.28 20.98
CA GLY A 351 18.66 -13.52 20.75
C GLY A 351 18.89 -14.61 19.70
N ARG A 352 18.24 -15.77 19.88
CA ARG A 352 18.32 -16.88 18.91
C ARG A 352 17.77 -16.49 17.54
N LEU A 353 16.71 -15.68 17.49
CA LEU A 353 16.18 -15.18 16.22
C LEU A 353 17.19 -14.25 15.52
N ARG A 354 17.79 -13.31 16.25
CA ARG A 354 18.85 -12.43 15.71
C ARG A 354 20.05 -13.23 15.22
N ASP A 355 20.53 -14.19 16.00
CA ASP A 355 21.66 -15.04 15.63
C ASP A 355 21.34 -15.81 14.35
N ALA A 356 20.14 -16.37 14.22
CA ALA A 356 19.70 -17.06 13.02
C ALA A 356 19.66 -16.13 11.80
N LEU A 357 19.07 -14.92 11.94
CA LEU A 357 19.01 -13.92 10.86
C LEU A 357 20.40 -13.43 10.42
N ASN A 358 21.37 -13.43 11.33
CA ASN A 358 22.77 -13.09 11.08
C ASN A 358 23.61 -14.29 10.56
N GLY A 359 22.98 -15.39 10.17
CA GLY A 359 23.67 -16.53 9.57
C GLY A 359 24.22 -17.54 10.57
N GLY A 360 23.73 -17.54 11.81
CA GLY A 360 24.10 -18.52 12.85
C GLY A 360 23.65 -19.95 12.57
N ILE A 361 22.82 -20.18 11.54
CA ILE A 361 22.40 -21.50 11.08
C ILE A 361 23.08 -21.80 9.73
N PRO A 362 24.03 -22.77 9.68
CA PRO A 362 24.70 -23.12 8.44
C PRO A 362 23.72 -23.57 7.34
N GLY A 363 23.96 -23.12 6.10
CA GLY A 363 23.14 -23.51 4.94
C GLY A 363 21.75 -22.86 4.90
N VAL A 364 21.42 -21.98 5.84
CA VAL A 364 20.17 -21.22 5.85
C VAL A 364 20.40 -19.80 5.33
N GLY A 365 19.66 -19.46 4.28
CA GLY A 365 19.67 -18.12 3.68
C GLY A 365 18.47 -17.28 4.07
N GLU A 366 18.48 -16.03 3.61
CA GLU A 366 17.38 -15.07 3.77
C GLU A 366 16.05 -15.60 3.21
N THR A 367 16.13 -16.30 2.07
CA THR A 367 14.97 -16.91 1.40
C THR A 367 14.32 -18.02 2.22
N ASP A 368 15.06 -18.71 3.08
CA ASP A 368 14.50 -19.76 3.93
C ASP A 368 13.64 -19.18 5.06
N PHE A 369 14.05 -18.03 5.63
CA PHE A 369 13.19 -17.29 6.58
C PHE A 369 11.91 -16.82 5.90
N ARG A 370 12.02 -16.30 4.67
CA ARG A 370 10.84 -15.92 3.89
C ARG A 370 9.93 -17.11 3.64
N ARG A 371 10.44 -18.27 3.22
CA ARG A 371 9.63 -19.49 3.03
C ARG A 371 9.04 -20.04 4.32
N LEU A 372 9.70 -19.84 5.48
CA LEU A 372 9.17 -20.26 6.78
C LEU A 372 7.87 -19.52 7.14
N PHE A 373 7.71 -18.26 6.70
CA PHE A 373 6.54 -17.44 7.02
C PHE A 373 5.60 -17.19 5.83
N ALA A 374 6.12 -16.87 4.65
CA ALA A 374 5.39 -16.46 3.47
C ALA A 374 5.17 -17.61 2.46
N LEU A 375 4.35 -17.35 1.44
CA LEU A 375 4.33 -18.14 0.22
C LEU A 375 5.53 -17.71 -0.64
N ASP A 376 6.43 -18.64 -0.96
CA ASP A 376 7.62 -18.35 -1.76
C ASP A 376 8.08 -19.61 -2.53
N GLY A 377 8.95 -19.44 -3.52
CA GLY A 377 9.43 -20.51 -4.38
C GLY A 377 10.96 -20.68 -4.36
N ALA A 378 11.41 -21.92 -4.58
CA ALA A 378 12.81 -22.28 -4.80
C ALA A 378 12.99 -22.80 -6.22
N SER A 379 13.78 -22.11 -7.04
CA SER A 379 14.09 -22.55 -8.39
C SER A 379 15.44 -23.27 -8.44
N THR A 380 15.53 -24.30 -9.27
CA THR A 380 16.81 -24.95 -9.63
C THR A 380 17.61 -24.15 -10.68
N ASN A 381 16.96 -23.22 -11.39
CA ASN A 381 17.60 -22.36 -12.40
C ASN A 381 17.58 -20.89 -11.94
N PRO A 382 18.74 -20.20 -11.82
CA PRO A 382 18.80 -18.80 -11.38
C PRO A 382 18.14 -17.82 -12.36
N GLY A 383 17.99 -18.18 -13.64
CA GLY A 383 17.24 -17.39 -14.62
C GLY A 383 15.72 -17.47 -14.47
N ILE A 384 15.22 -18.23 -13.49
CA ILE A 384 13.81 -18.41 -13.19
C ILE A 384 13.61 -18.14 -11.70
N SER A 385 12.80 -17.15 -11.33
CA SER A 385 12.62 -16.76 -9.92
C SER A 385 11.16 -16.53 -9.56
N PHE A 386 10.77 -16.96 -8.36
CA PHE A 386 9.43 -16.71 -7.84
C PHE A 386 9.23 -15.22 -7.59
N VAL A 387 8.08 -14.70 -8.00
CA VAL A 387 7.70 -13.30 -7.76
C VAL A 387 6.58 -13.23 -6.73
N LEU A 388 5.45 -13.86 -7.04
CA LEU A 388 4.28 -13.87 -6.17
C LEU A 388 3.37 -15.06 -6.48
N GLY A 389 2.45 -15.32 -5.56
CA GLY A 389 1.34 -16.24 -5.72
C GLY A 389 0.21 -15.82 -4.79
N SER A 390 -0.95 -16.43 -4.96
CA SER A 390 -2.14 -16.10 -4.16
C SER A 390 -2.46 -17.20 -3.14
N THR A 391 -3.61 -17.07 -2.46
CA THR A 391 -4.17 -18.15 -1.65
C THR A 391 -4.62 -19.35 -2.49
N ARG A 392 -4.79 -19.17 -3.82
CA ARG A 392 -5.17 -20.21 -4.79
C ARG A 392 -3.98 -21.04 -5.27
N THR A 393 -2.79 -20.43 -5.36
CA THR A 393 -1.54 -21.16 -5.67
C THR A 393 -1.32 -22.27 -4.65
N LYS A 394 -1.13 -23.51 -5.07
CA LYS A 394 -0.88 -24.63 -4.14
C LYS A 394 0.61 -24.73 -3.79
N ASP A 395 0.91 -25.12 -2.55
CA ASP A 395 2.26 -25.54 -2.20
C ASP A 395 2.60 -26.87 -2.87
N SER A 396 3.86 -27.03 -3.26
CA SER A 396 4.30 -28.13 -4.10
C SER A 396 4.82 -29.28 -3.25
N THR A 397 4.22 -30.46 -3.35
CA THR A 397 4.80 -31.71 -2.81
C THR A 397 5.89 -32.27 -3.72
N THR A 398 5.74 -32.02 -5.02
CA THR A 398 6.68 -32.30 -6.10
C THR A 398 6.99 -30.98 -6.80
N PRO A 399 8.24 -30.71 -7.20
CA PRO A 399 8.59 -29.48 -7.90
C PRO A 399 7.72 -29.25 -9.15
N ILE A 400 7.41 -27.99 -9.41
CA ILE A 400 6.71 -27.53 -10.61
C ILE A 400 7.76 -27.35 -11.71
N GLU A 401 7.65 -28.10 -12.79
CA GLU A 401 8.51 -27.93 -13.96
C GLU A 401 8.07 -26.69 -14.74
N ILE A 402 9.03 -25.86 -15.14
CA ILE A 402 8.80 -24.61 -15.88
C ILE A 402 9.42 -24.79 -17.26
N ASP A 403 8.55 -24.94 -18.25
CA ASP A 403 8.91 -25.12 -19.66
C ASP A 403 8.74 -23.77 -20.36
N VAL A 404 9.88 -23.19 -20.77
CA VAL A 404 9.94 -21.90 -21.46
C VAL A 404 10.22 -22.16 -22.92
N SER A 405 9.29 -21.73 -23.77
CA SER A 405 9.38 -21.90 -25.23
C SER A 405 9.88 -20.64 -25.96
N GLN A 406 9.82 -19.47 -25.32
CA GLN A 406 10.28 -18.20 -25.88
C GLN A 406 10.76 -17.28 -24.77
N ALA A 407 11.91 -16.64 -24.96
CA ALA A 407 12.43 -15.62 -24.05
C ALA A 407 11.69 -14.30 -24.23
N ALA A 408 11.72 -13.46 -23.19
CA ALA A 408 11.29 -12.08 -23.35
C ALA A 408 12.38 -11.27 -24.06
N GLU A 409 12.00 -10.49 -25.07
CA GLU A 409 12.90 -9.66 -25.87
C GLU A 409 12.55 -8.17 -25.71
N GLN A 410 13.55 -7.31 -25.90
CA GLN A 410 13.38 -5.85 -25.95
C GLN A 410 13.27 -5.41 -27.41
N ALA A 411 12.59 -4.30 -27.67
CA ALA A 411 12.67 -3.64 -28.96
C ALA A 411 14.09 -3.07 -29.16
N SER A 412 14.68 -3.38 -30.30
CA SER A 412 15.99 -2.89 -30.71
C SER A 412 15.97 -2.43 -32.16
N VAL A 413 16.06 -1.12 -32.35
CA VAL A 413 16.14 -0.50 -33.67
C VAL A 413 17.59 -0.19 -34.01
N THR A 414 18.06 -0.68 -35.15
CA THR A 414 19.39 -0.34 -35.70
C THR A 414 19.23 0.56 -36.92
N ALA A 415 20.02 1.63 -36.98
CA ALA A 415 20.04 2.57 -38.09
C ALA A 415 20.26 1.89 -39.44
N THR A 416 19.54 2.35 -40.46
CA THR A 416 19.63 1.80 -41.82
C THR A 416 21.01 2.02 -42.42
N ASN A 417 21.63 3.18 -42.15
CA ASN A 417 22.92 3.57 -42.70
C ASN A 417 24.00 3.63 -41.60
N ALA A 418 25.25 3.35 -41.99
CA ALA A 418 26.38 3.55 -41.10
C ALA A 418 26.65 5.05 -40.91
N LEU A 419 27.10 5.41 -39.71
CA LEU A 419 27.54 6.75 -39.37
C LEU A 419 28.82 7.12 -40.12
N ALA A 420 29.04 8.43 -40.27
CA ALA A 420 30.34 8.95 -40.60
C ALA A 420 31.26 8.87 -39.37
N ALA A 421 32.57 8.75 -39.60
CA ALA A 421 33.57 8.74 -38.52
C ALA A 421 33.52 9.99 -37.61
N SER A 422 33.02 11.10 -38.14
CA SER A 422 32.70 12.32 -37.41
C SER A 422 31.45 12.95 -38.01
N THR A 423 30.51 13.32 -37.14
CA THR A 423 29.20 13.88 -37.52
C THR A 423 29.05 15.26 -36.91
N VAL A 424 28.70 16.26 -37.72
CA VAL A 424 28.41 17.62 -37.26
C VAL A 424 26.91 17.78 -37.12
N ILE A 425 26.47 18.15 -35.92
CA ILE A 425 25.11 18.54 -35.58
C ILE A 425 25.07 20.06 -35.40
N ASP A 426 24.20 20.75 -36.12
CA ASP A 426 23.97 22.19 -36.06
C ASP A 426 22.46 22.49 -36.13
N ALA A 427 22.09 23.77 -36.09
CA ALA A 427 20.70 24.22 -36.15
C ALA A 427 19.90 23.72 -37.36
N THR A 428 20.54 23.16 -38.41
CA THR A 428 19.87 22.65 -39.60
C THR A 428 19.58 21.15 -39.55
N ASN A 429 20.19 20.40 -38.63
CA ASN A 429 20.12 18.93 -38.57
C ASN A 429 20.13 18.37 -37.13
N ASN A 430 19.53 19.07 -36.17
CA ASN A 430 19.53 18.71 -34.74
C ASN A 430 18.22 18.15 -34.21
N GLU A 431 17.16 17.97 -35.00
CA GLU A 431 15.87 17.44 -34.49
C GLU A 431 15.61 16.02 -34.99
N PHE A 432 15.12 15.13 -34.13
CA PHE A 432 14.63 13.81 -34.53
C PHE A 432 13.35 13.46 -33.77
N ALA A 433 12.45 12.70 -34.40
CA ALA A 433 11.25 12.20 -33.74
C ALA A 433 11.41 10.73 -33.34
N LEU A 434 10.85 10.38 -32.19
CA LEU A 434 10.85 9.02 -31.62
C LEU A 434 9.50 8.75 -30.97
N SER A 435 9.00 7.51 -31.04
CA SER A 435 8.02 7.01 -30.09
C SER A 435 8.61 5.81 -29.33
N LEU A 436 8.38 5.75 -28.03
CA LEU A 436 9.01 4.77 -27.14
C LEU A 436 7.97 4.15 -26.19
N ASP A 437 7.92 2.82 -26.13
CA ASP A 437 7.13 2.02 -25.18
C ASP A 437 5.69 2.56 -24.98
N GLY A 438 5.00 2.76 -26.11
CA GLY A 438 3.62 3.26 -26.17
C GLY A 438 3.43 4.74 -25.84
N ALA A 439 4.50 5.52 -25.62
CA ALA A 439 4.41 6.99 -25.58
C ALA A 439 4.20 7.55 -26.98
N ASP A 440 3.47 8.67 -27.07
CA ASP A 440 3.28 9.40 -28.31
C ASP A 440 4.62 9.87 -28.88
N SER A 441 4.64 10.14 -30.19
CA SER A 441 5.85 10.61 -30.83
C SER A 441 6.25 11.99 -30.31
N ALA A 442 7.49 12.10 -29.82
CA ALA A 442 8.10 13.35 -29.38
C ALA A 442 9.21 13.75 -30.34
N THR A 443 9.31 15.05 -30.64
CA THR A 443 10.46 15.62 -31.35
C THR A 443 11.48 16.05 -30.31
N LEU A 444 12.68 15.51 -30.43
CA LEU A 444 13.79 15.73 -29.53
C LEU A 444 14.89 16.50 -30.26
N THR A 445 15.54 17.41 -29.54
CA THR A 445 16.61 18.25 -30.08
C THR A 445 17.95 17.83 -29.50
N LEU A 446 18.89 17.50 -30.38
CA LEU A 446 20.28 17.21 -30.07
C LEU A 446 21.05 18.49 -29.81
N THR A 447 22.07 18.42 -28.98
CA THR A 447 23.00 19.54 -28.77
C THR A 447 23.84 19.75 -30.04
N GLU A 448 24.06 21.01 -30.43
CA GLU A 448 24.93 21.32 -31.57
C GLU A 448 26.40 21.04 -31.21
N GLY A 449 27.12 20.41 -32.13
CA GLY A 449 28.49 19.97 -31.88
C GLY A 449 29.05 19.09 -32.98
N THR A 450 30.30 18.66 -32.80
CA THR A 450 30.93 17.65 -33.64
C THR A 450 31.19 16.42 -32.80
N TYR A 451 30.62 15.30 -33.21
CA TYR A 451 30.59 14.06 -32.45
C TYR A 451 31.34 12.95 -33.19
N THR A 452 32.09 12.13 -32.46
CA THR A 452 32.43 10.77 -32.88
C THR A 452 31.20 9.86 -32.78
N GLU A 453 31.26 8.66 -33.37
CA GLU A 453 30.13 7.71 -33.32
C GLU A 453 29.69 7.38 -31.89
N VAL A 454 30.65 7.22 -30.97
CA VAL A 454 30.39 6.89 -29.56
C VAL A 454 29.81 8.10 -28.81
N GLU A 455 30.33 9.29 -29.05
CA GLU A 455 29.80 10.52 -28.44
C GLU A 455 28.39 10.83 -28.93
N LEU A 456 28.10 10.56 -30.22
CA LEU A 456 26.76 10.74 -30.78
C LEU A 456 25.76 9.76 -30.18
N ALA A 457 26.14 8.49 -29.98
CA ALA A 457 25.32 7.51 -29.28
C ALA A 457 25.02 7.96 -27.84
N ALA A 458 26.04 8.44 -27.12
CA ALA A 458 25.88 8.95 -25.76
C ALA A 458 24.96 10.18 -25.70
N GLU A 459 25.11 11.12 -26.64
CA GLU A 459 24.23 12.29 -26.75
C GLU A 459 22.78 11.87 -27.03
N LEU A 460 22.57 10.95 -27.97
CA LEU A 460 21.24 10.46 -28.31
C LEU A 460 20.58 9.77 -27.09
N GLN A 461 21.32 8.94 -26.36
CA GLN A 461 20.85 8.32 -25.13
C GLN A 461 20.46 9.38 -24.08
N ALA A 462 21.31 10.38 -23.87
CA ALA A 462 21.08 11.43 -22.88
C ALA A 462 19.85 12.27 -23.23
N VAL A 463 19.66 12.61 -24.50
CA VAL A 463 18.49 13.38 -24.95
C VAL A 463 17.19 12.58 -24.79
N ILE A 464 17.17 11.30 -25.14
CA ILE A 464 15.98 10.46 -24.99
C ILE A 464 15.63 10.27 -23.51
N ASN A 465 16.61 9.90 -22.68
CA ASN A 465 16.37 9.57 -21.27
C ASN A 465 16.07 10.79 -20.39
N ALA A 466 16.45 12.01 -20.84
CA ALA A 466 16.13 13.25 -20.15
C ALA A 466 14.79 13.88 -20.57
N SER A 467 14.09 13.32 -21.56
CA SER A 467 12.82 13.87 -22.06
C SER A 467 11.68 13.66 -21.05
N ASP A 468 10.90 14.72 -20.83
CA ASP A 468 9.72 14.68 -19.96
C ASP A 468 8.61 13.78 -20.53
N GLU A 469 8.56 13.65 -21.85
CA GLU A 469 7.60 12.88 -22.65
C GLU A 469 7.83 11.37 -22.48
N PHE A 470 9.08 10.98 -22.20
CA PHE A 470 9.47 9.60 -21.97
C PHE A 470 9.72 9.27 -20.50
N LYS A 471 9.23 10.09 -19.55
CA LYS A 471 9.34 9.81 -18.11
C LYS A 471 8.93 8.37 -17.76
N GLY A 472 9.83 7.68 -17.06
CA GLY A 472 9.68 6.28 -16.67
C GLY A 472 10.02 5.26 -17.77
N ARG A 473 10.53 5.71 -18.91
CA ARG A 473 11.03 4.88 -20.02
C ARG A 473 12.48 5.26 -20.27
N GLN A 474 13.30 4.25 -20.52
CA GLN A 474 14.73 4.45 -20.76
C GLN A 474 15.16 3.63 -21.97
N VAL A 475 16.20 4.14 -22.63
CA VAL A 475 16.90 3.44 -23.70
C VAL A 475 18.37 3.33 -23.38
N ALA A 476 18.99 2.27 -23.90
CA ALA A 476 20.42 2.18 -24.09
C ALA A 476 20.73 2.40 -25.58
N VAL A 477 21.66 3.31 -25.88
CA VAL A 477 22.11 3.57 -27.25
C VAL A 477 23.56 3.13 -27.41
N SER A 478 23.83 2.38 -28.47
CA SER A 478 25.16 1.87 -28.77
C SER A 478 25.48 1.98 -30.25
N VAL A 479 26.74 1.73 -30.62
CA VAL A 479 27.18 1.64 -32.02
C VAL A 479 27.53 0.19 -32.32
N GLN A 480 26.80 -0.45 -33.24
CA GLN A 480 27.07 -1.81 -33.69
C GLN A 480 27.32 -1.82 -35.20
N GLY A 481 28.52 -2.24 -35.61
CA GLY A 481 28.89 -2.26 -37.04
C GLY A 481 28.88 -0.87 -37.70
N GLY A 482 29.21 0.18 -36.95
CA GLY A 482 29.19 1.58 -37.40
C GLY A 482 27.78 2.19 -37.47
N LYS A 483 26.76 1.53 -36.95
CA LYS A 483 25.37 1.99 -36.96
C LYS A 483 24.88 2.26 -35.54
N LEU A 484 24.09 3.32 -35.36
CA LEU A 484 23.39 3.53 -34.10
C LEU A 484 22.38 2.43 -33.86
N GLN A 485 22.32 1.94 -32.63
CA GLN A 485 21.36 0.97 -32.18
C GLN A 485 20.71 1.51 -30.91
N ILE A 486 19.38 1.62 -30.92
CA ILE A 486 18.58 2.07 -29.78
C ILE A 486 17.82 0.86 -29.24
N ASN A 487 18.09 0.51 -28.00
CA ASN A 487 17.43 -0.57 -27.28
C ASN A 487 16.54 0.02 -26.19
N SER A 488 15.25 -0.29 -26.21
CA SER A 488 14.38 -0.02 -25.06
C SER A 488 14.84 -0.86 -23.87
N GLU A 489 14.84 -0.28 -22.66
CA GLU A 489 15.13 -1.03 -21.44
C GLU A 489 13.94 -1.87 -20.95
N THR A 490 12.75 -1.64 -21.52
CA THR A 490 11.54 -2.44 -21.28
C THR A 490 11.63 -3.80 -21.98
N TYR A 491 10.95 -4.82 -21.44
CA TYR A 491 10.84 -6.15 -22.06
C TYR A 491 9.40 -6.46 -22.41
N GLY A 492 9.19 -7.25 -23.46
CA GLY A 492 7.87 -7.72 -23.83
C GLY A 492 7.22 -6.92 -24.95
N LEU A 493 5.94 -7.19 -25.17
CA LEU A 493 5.11 -6.46 -26.14
C LEU A 493 4.94 -4.97 -25.80
N ALA A 494 5.20 -4.58 -24.55
CA ALA A 494 5.23 -3.18 -24.13
C ALA A 494 6.50 -2.43 -24.57
N SER A 495 7.56 -3.17 -24.91
CA SER A 495 8.78 -2.59 -25.46
C SER A 495 8.59 -2.30 -26.94
N GLU A 496 8.67 -1.04 -27.32
CA GLU A 496 8.48 -0.60 -28.71
C GLU A 496 9.35 0.62 -28.97
N VAL A 497 10.11 0.58 -30.07
CA VAL A 497 10.92 1.70 -30.52
C VAL A 497 10.53 1.97 -31.96
N THR A 498 10.09 3.19 -32.26
CA THR A 498 9.83 3.61 -33.65
C THR A 498 10.47 4.96 -33.89
N ILE A 499 11.35 5.01 -34.89
CA ILE A 499 11.95 6.25 -35.36
C ILE A 499 10.93 6.97 -36.23
N GLY A 500 10.63 8.22 -35.88
CA GLY A 500 9.71 9.04 -36.63
C GLY A 500 10.33 9.46 -37.96
N SER A 501 9.50 9.56 -39.00
CA SER A 501 9.90 10.06 -40.32
C SER A 501 10.09 11.58 -40.38
N THR A 502 9.82 12.27 -39.27
CA THR A 502 10.01 13.71 -39.08
C THR A 502 11.28 13.98 -38.30
N GLY A 503 11.94 15.09 -38.60
CA GLY A 503 13.18 15.50 -37.95
C GLY A 503 14.30 15.74 -38.95
N THR A 504 15.10 16.76 -38.71
CA THR A 504 16.18 17.19 -39.58
C THR A 504 17.47 16.35 -39.40
N ALA A 505 17.61 15.64 -38.27
CA ALA A 505 18.79 14.89 -37.89
C ALA A 505 18.85 13.45 -38.44
N LEU A 506 17.75 12.90 -39.00
CA LEU A 506 17.65 11.48 -39.38
C LEU A 506 18.83 10.98 -40.21
N ALA A 507 19.17 11.71 -41.28
CA ALA A 507 20.29 11.36 -42.16
C ALA A 507 21.65 11.42 -41.44
N ALA A 508 21.83 12.39 -40.52
CA ALA A 508 23.06 12.52 -39.72
C ALA A 508 23.19 11.38 -38.70
N LEU A 509 22.07 10.89 -38.17
CA LEU A 509 21.99 9.74 -37.27
C LEU A 509 22.02 8.38 -38.02
N GLY A 510 21.96 8.39 -39.35
CA GLY A 510 21.93 7.19 -40.18
C GLY A 510 20.56 6.50 -40.26
N PHE A 511 19.51 7.09 -39.70
CA PHE A 511 18.13 6.58 -39.79
C PHE A 511 17.45 7.02 -41.09
N ASP A 512 16.46 6.25 -41.55
CA ASP A 512 15.58 6.64 -42.67
C ASP A 512 14.14 6.93 -42.22
N GLY A 513 13.83 6.75 -40.94
CA GLY A 513 12.53 7.05 -40.35
C GLY A 513 11.48 5.97 -40.61
N THR A 514 11.90 4.79 -41.08
CA THR A 514 11.05 3.61 -41.22
C THR A 514 11.36 2.54 -40.18
N GLU A 515 12.44 2.73 -39.41
CA GLU A 515 12.88 1.73 -38.46
C GLU A 515 11.95 1.64 -37.25
N THR A 516 11.41 0.44 -37.04
CA THR A 516 10.55 0.11 -35.92
C THR A 516 10.85 -1.30 -35.47
N ASP A 517 10.79 -1.53 -34.16
CA ASP A 517 10.87 -2.86 -33.59
C ASP A 517 9.97 -2.97 -32.35
N LYS A 518 9.53 -4.19 -32.05
CA LYS A 518 8.74 -4.51 -30.87
C LYS A 518 9.34 -5.71 -30.15
N GLY A 519 9.43 -5.61 -28.83
CA GLY A 519 9.81 -6.71 -27.98
C GLY A 519 8.77 -7.83 -27.99
N GLN A 520 9.16 -8.98 -27.43
CA GLN A 520 8.30 -10.16 -27.33
C GLN A 520 8.17 -10.58 -25.87
N ASP A 521 6.98 -11.00 -25.46
CA ASP A 521 6.76 -11.54 -24.11
C ASP A 521 7.39 -12.95 -23.98
N VAL A 522 7.72 -13.33 -22.74
CA VAL A 522 8.07 -14.72 -22.44
C VAL A 522 6.89 -15.64 -22.75
N VAL A 523 7.14 -16.78 -23.39
CA VAL A 523 6.09 -17.80 -23.62
C VAL A 523 6.53 -19.10 -22.98
N GLY A 524 5.65 -19.69 -22.18
CA GLY A 524 5.92 -20.94 -21.50
C GLY A 524 4.68 -21.51 -20.83
N ARG A 525 4.87 -22.58 -20.07
CA ARG A 525 3.83 -23.28 -19.32
C ARG A 525 4.39 -23.86 -18.03
N PHE A 526 3.49 -24.18 -17.11
CA PHE A 526 3.83 -24.92 -15.91
C PHE A 526 3.46 -26.39 -16.10
N ILE A 527 4.28 -27.30 -15.59
CA ILE A 527 3.98 -28.73 -15.60
C ILE A 527 3.99 -29.21 -14.15
N VAL A 528 2.84 -29.70 -13.69
CA VAL A 528 2.63 -30.16 -12.31
C VAL A 528 2.17 -31.61 -12.36
N ASN A 529 2.91 -32.53 -11.73
CA ASN A 529 2.62 -33.97 -11.77
C ASN A 529 2.47 -34.52 -13.22
N GLY A 530 3.25 -33.99 -14.16
CA GLY A 530 3.19 -34.37 -15.58
C GLY A 530 1.98 -33.82 -16.34
N GLN A 531 1.13 -32.99 -15.72
CA GLN A 531 0.04 -32.28 -16.39
C GLN A 531 0.45 -30.83 -16.69
N ALA A 532 0.27 -30.41 -17.93
CA ALA A 532 0.54 -29.02 -18.33
C ALA A 532 -0.60 -28.11 -17.89
N GLU A 533 -0.26 -27.04 -17.18
CA GLU A 533 -1.13 -25.93 -16.80
C GLU A 533 -0.74 -24.69 -17.61
N THR A 534 -1.74 -23.93 -18.07
CA THR A 534 -1.53 -22.79 -18.97
C THR A 534 -0.91 -21.61 -18.24
N ALA A 535 -0.10 -20.83 -18.96
CA ALA A 535 0.48 -19.60 -18.44
C ALA A 535 0.45 -18.50 -19.50
N VAL A 536 0.37 -17.25 -19.03
CA VAL A 536 0.35 -16.04 -19.84
C VAL A 536 1.62 -15.24 -19.56
N GLY A 537 2.35 -14.92 -20.61
CA GLY A 537 3.51 -14.03 -20.58
C GLY A 537 3.13 -12.57 -20.54
N SER A 538 3.93 -11.77 -19.84
CA SER A 538 3.92 -10.30 -19.94
C SER A 538 5.32 -9.80 -19.57
N GLY A 539 6.05 -9.28 -20.56
CA GLY A 539 7.49 -9.03 -20.47
C GLY A 539 8.22 -10.28 -20.00
N ARG A 540 9.00 -10.14 -18.93
CA ARG A 540 9.74 -11.23 -18.28
C ARG A 540 8.91 -12.04 -17.28
N ILE A 541 7.62 -11.78 -17.13
CA ILE A 541 6.77 -12.44 -16.15
C ILE A 541 5.91 -13.50 -16.83
N LEU A 542 6.02 -14.74 -16.35
CA LEU A 542 5.14 -15.84 -16.71
C LEU A 542 4.11 -16.04 -15.58
N SER A 543 2.83 -15.88 -15.89
CA SER A 543 1.73 -15.92 -14.90
C SER A 543 0.82 -17.11 -15.15
N GLY A 544 0.53 -17.92 -14.13
CA GLY A 544 -0.40 -19.04 -14.24
C GLY A 544 -1.83 -18.56 -14.41
N ASP A 545 -2.59 -19.26 -15.25
CA ASP A 545 -4.01 -19.00 -15.46
C ASP A 545 -4.77 -19.09 -14.12
N PRO A 546 -5.65 -18.13 -13.79
CA PRO A 546 -6.45 -18.19 -12.59
C PRO A 546 -7.21 -19.51 -12.42
N ASP A 547 -7.64 -20.15 -13.50
CA ASP A 547 -8.43 -21.39 -13.46
C ASP A 547 -7.58 -22.66 -13.31
N ASN A 548 -6.25 -22.53 -13.27
CA ASN A 548 -5.35 -23.64 -13.00
C ASN A 548 -5.59 -24.24 -11.62
N GLU A 549 -5.40 -25.56 -11.51
CA GLU A 549 -5.61 -26.27 -10.25
C GLU A 549 -4.48 -25.98 -9.24
N ASN A 550 -3.23 -25.88 -9.70
CA ASN A 550 -2.05 -25.77 -8.83
C ASN A 550 -1.35 -24.42 -8.94
N THR A 551 -1.25 -23.87 -10.14
CA THR A 551 -0.47 -22.65 -10.44
C THR A 551 -1.32 -21.39 -10.59
N ALA A 552 -2.58 -21.41 -10.13
CA ALA A 552 -3.44 -20.24 -10.15
C ALA A 552 -2.75 -19.03 -9.50
N ASP A 553 -2.66 -17.93 -10.27
CA ASP A 553 -2.03 -16.66 -9.91
C ASP A 553 -0.52 -16.74 -9.58
N LEU A 554 0.14 -17.88 -9.82
CA LEU A 554 1.58 -18.01 -9.66
C LEU A 554 2.26 -17.10 -10.69
N ARG A 555 3.19 -16.26 -10.26
CA ARG A 555 4.03 -15.47 -11.16
C ARG A 555 5.49 -15.77 -10.93
N VAL A 556 6.17 -16.01 -12.04
CA VAL A 556 7.58 -16.32 -12.10
C VAL A 556 8.24 -15.33 -13.05
N ARG A 557 9.39 -14.79 -12.66
CA ARG A 557 10.24 -13.98 -13.52
C ARG A 557 11.24 -14.87 -14.24
N VAL A 558 11.28 -14.75 -15.55
CA VAL A 558 12.17 -15.46 -16.46
C VAL A 558 13.13 -14.45 -17.09
N THR A 559 14.42 -14.59 -16.81
CA THR A 559 15.51 -13.77 -17.36
C THR A 559 16.40 -14.56 -18.30
N LEU A 560 15.95 -15.73 -18.75
CA LEU A 560 16.63 -16.54 -19.74
C LEU A 560 16.65 -15.82 -21.08
N THR A 561 17.78 -15.90 -21.77
CA THR A 561 17.95 -15.45 -23.15
C THR A 561 17.50 -16.52 -24.14
N SER A 562 17.21 -16.14 -25.38
CA SER A 562 16.82 -17.08 -26.45
C SER A 562 17.88 -18.17 -26.67
N ALA A 563 19.16 -17.90 -26.37
CA ALA A 563 20.25 -18.89 -26.44
C ALA A 563 20.28 -19.89 -25.27
N GLN A 564 19.65 -19.56 -24.14
CA GLN A 564 19.55 -20.43 -22.97
C GLN A 564 18.33 -21.36 -23.01
N ILE A 565 17.40 -21.11 -23.93
CA ILE A 565 16.22 -21.95 -24.12
C ILE A 565 16.59 -23.09 -25.06
N THR A 566 16.49 -24.31 -24.55
CA THR A 566 16.88 -25.55 -25.24
C THR A 566 15.69 -26.35 -25.78
N GLY A 567 14.48 -25.94 -25.43
CA GLY A 567 13.24 -26.59 -25.83
C GLY A 567 12.90 -27.73 -24.86
N GLY A 568 12.23 -27.38 -23.77
CA GLY A 568 11.82 -28.29 -22.71
C GLY A 568 11.78 -27.61 -21.35
N VAL A 569 11.89 -28.41 -20.28
CA VAL A 569 11.92 -27.90 -18.91
C VAL A 569 13.22 -27.14 -18.67
N GLU A 570 13.12 -25.84 -18.44
CA GLU A 570 14.26 -24.96 -18.19
C GLU A 570 14.55 -24.80 -16.69
N GLY A 571 13.63 -25.20 -15.82
CA GLY A 571 13.86 -25.24 -14.38
C GLY A 571 12.73 -25.89 -13.61
N GLU A 572 13.02 -26.26 -12.38
CA GLU A 572 12.03 -26.79 -11.44
C GLU A 572 11.86 -25.80 -10.29
N MET A 573 10.61 -25.58 -9.87
CA MET A 573 10.25 -24.68 -8.79
C MET A 573 9.51 -25.41 -7.67
N THR A 574 10.10 -25.43 -6.48
CA THR A 574 9.44 -25.88 -5.26
C THR A 574 8.73 -24.70 -4.59
N ILE A 575 7.40 -24.71 -4.57
CA ILE A 575 6.57 -23.72 -3.88
C ILE A 575 6.34 -24.16 -2.44
N SER A 576 6.70 -23.29 -1.50
CA SER A 576 6.56 -23.49 -0.07
C SER A 576 5.57 -22.50 0.51
N ARG A 577 4.63 -22.98 1.32
CA ARG A 577 3.70 -22.11 2.07
C ARG A 577 4.06 -22.08 3.55
N GLY A 578 4.65 -20.97 3.97
CA GLY A 578 5.03 -20.71 5.34
C GLY A 578 3.86 -20.52 6.29
N ILE A 579 4.17 -20.45 7.58
CA ILE A 579 3.22 -20.46 8.69
C ILE A 579 2.32 -19.22 8.66
N ALA A 580 2.88 -18.04 8.40
CA ALA A 580 2.09 -16.82 8.35
C ALA A 580 1.11 -16.83 7.17
N SER A 581 1.53 -17.31 6.00
CA SER A 581 0.64 -17.48 4.84
C SER A 581 -0.43 -18.55 5.07
N LYS A 582 -0.11 -19.66 5.74
CA LYS A 582 -1.09 -20.69 6.14
C LYS A 582 -2.12 -20.14 7.12
N LEU A 583 -1.68 -19.41 8.14
CA LEU A 583 -2.57 -18.77 9.10
C LEU A 583 -3.41 -17.66 8.46
N ASP A 584 -2.84 -16.82 7.61
CA ASP A 584 -3.60 -15.78 6.91
C ASP A 584 -4.67 -16.38 5.99
N LYS A 585 -4.36 -17.47 5.27
CA LYS A 585 -5.35 -18.21 4.48
C LYS A 585 -6.48 -18.79 5.36
N LEU A 586 -6.12 -19.39 6.49
CA LEU A 586 -7.10 -19.94 7.43
C LEU A 586 -8.02 -18.84 7.98
N LEU A 587 -7.44 -17.81 8.59
CA LEU A 587 -8.17 -16.70 9.19
C LEU A 587 -8.98 -15.96 8.14
N GLY A 588 -8.43 -15.77 6.94
CA GLY A 588 -9.14 -15.19 5.80
C GLY A 588 -10.39 -15.96 5.42
N SER A 589 -10.33 -17.30 5.41
CA SER A 589 -11.51 -18.13 5.15
C SER A 589 -12.54 -18.10 6.30
N MET A 590 -12.09 -17.98 7.55
CA MET A 590 -12.98 -17.90 8.71
C MET A 590 -13.69 -16.55 8.83
N LEU A 591 -12.97 -15.46 8.51
CA LEU A 591 -13.40 -14.07 8.59
C LEU A 591 -14.03 -13.56 7.28
N ASP A 592 -14.22 -14.42 6.28
CA ASP A 592 -14.81 -14.00 5.00
C ASP A 592 -16.22 -13.40 5.24
N PRO A 593 -16.48 -12.17 4.77
CA PRO A 593 -17.73 -11.46 5.07
C PRO A 593 -18.95 -12.02 4.33
N VAL A 594 -18.78 -12.99 3.42
CA VAL A 594 -19.88 -13.57 2.64
C VAL A 594 -20.13 -15.03 3.07
N THR A 595 -19.07 -15.81 3.16
CA THR A 595 -19.06 -17.27 3.31
C THR A 595 -18.34 -17.74 4.58
N GLY A 596 -17.79 -16.81 5.36
CA GLY A 596 -16.95 -17.12 6.51
C GLY A 596 -17.68 -17.84 7.64
N ARG A 597 -16.92 -18.69 8.34
CA ARG A 597 -17.41 -19.41 9.53
C ARG A 597 -17.88 -18.46 10.63
N MET A 598 -17.20 -17.33 10.81
CA MET A 598 -17.55 -16.35 11.85
C MET A 598 -18.88 -15.65 11.56
N LYS A 599 -19.10 -15.28 10.29
CA LYS A 599 -20.39 -14.78 9.83
C LYS A 599 -21.51 -15.80 10.09
N THR A 600 -21.30 -17.04 9.67
CA THR A 600 -22.29 -18.12 9.87
C THR A 600 -22.63 -18.32 11.35
N ILE A 601 -21.63 -18.24 12.24
CA ILE A 601 -21.85 -18.31 13.69
C ILE A 601 -22.64 -17.10 14.18
N SER A 602 -22.28 -15.88 13.77
CA SER A 602 -23.00 -14.66 14.17
C SER A 602 -24.45 -14.68 13.73
N GLU A 603 -24.74 -15.03 12.47
CA GLU A 603 -26.10 -15.17 11.95
C GLU A 603 -26.90 -16.21 12.74
N GLY A 604 -26.26 -17.32 13.13
CA GLY A 604 -26.88 -18.33 14.00
C GLY A 604 -27.24 -17.82 15.39
N TYR A 605 -26.49 -16.85 15.95
CA TYR A 605 -26.84 -16.17 17.20
C TYR A 605 -28.01 -15.20 17.00
N ASP A 606 -27.99 -14.41 15.92
CA ASP A 606 -29.04 -13.46 15.58
C ASP A 606 -30.40 -14.18 15.37
N ASP A 607 -30.39 -15.29 14.64
CA ASP A 607 -31.58 -16.11 14.39
C ASP A 607 -32.17 -16.68 15.68
N ARG A 608 -31.32 -17.15 16.61
CA ARG A 608 -31.76 -17.67 17.92
C ARG A 608 -32.35 -16.58 18.79
N ALA A 609 -31.73 -15.40 18.82
CA ALA A 609 -32.24 -14.25 19.56
C ALA A 609 -33.59 -13.80 18.98
N ALA A 610 -33.72 -13.71 17.65
CA ALA A 610 -34.95 -13.35 16.96
C ALA A 610 -36.09 -14.36 17.19
N ALA A 611 -35.77 -15.67 17.24
CA ALA A 611 -36.76 -16.71 17.54
C ALA A 611 -37.30 -16.61 18.98
N ILE A 612 -36.42 -16.30 19.95
CA ILE A 612 -36.83 -16.06 21.33
C ILE A 612 -37.64 -14.77 21.44
N ASP A 613 -37.23 -13.69 20.77
CA ASP A 613 -37.99 -12.44 20.71
C ASP A 613 -39.41 -12.64 20.20
N LYS A 614 -39.56 -13.36 19.09
CA LYS A 614 -40.89 -13.70 18.56
C LYS A 614 -41.73 -14.48 19.58
N THR A 615 -41.10 -15.33 20.38
CA THR A 615 -41.78 -16.08 21.45
C THR A 615 -42.17 -15.17 22.61
N ILE A 616 -41.29 -14.25 23.02
CA ILE A 616 -41.56 -13.23 24.04
C ILE A 616 -42.73 -12.34 23.61
N GLU A 617 -42.72 -11.84 22.36
CA GLU A 617 -43.81 -11.02 21.82
C GLU A 617 -45.15 -11.76 21.82
N ALA A 618 -45.17 -13.02 21.40
CA ALA A 618 -46.38 -13.84 21.41
C ALA A 618 -46.91 -14.06 22.84
N ARG A 619 -46.01 -14.29 23.81
CA ARG A 619 -46.36 -14.47 25.22
C ARG A 619 -46.86 -13.16 25.85
N ASN A 620 -46.24 -12.03 25.54
CA ASN A 620 -46.67 -10.71 26.00
C ASN A 620 -48.06 -10.37 25.46
N LYS A 621 -48.34 -10.62 24.18
CA LYS A 621 -49.69 -10.43 23.61
C LYS A 621 -50.75 -11.27 24.34
N LEU A 622 -50.42 -12.52 24.67
CA LEU A 622 -51.32 -13.40 25.42
C LEU A 622 -51.52 -12.93 26.86
N LEU A 623 -50.45 -12.47 27.51
CA LEU A 623 -50.48 -11.90 28.86
C LEU A 623 -51.42 -10.69 28.92
N GLU A 624 -51.27 -9.74 27.98
CA GLU A 624 -52.10 -8.55 27.91
C GLU A 624 -53.57 -8.89 27.62
N ALA A 625 -53.86 -9.78 26.66
CA ALA A 625 -55.23 -10.24 26.41
C ALA A 625 -55.87 -10.91 27.64
N LYS A 626 -55.06 -11.65 28.44
CA LYS A 626 -55.55 -12.26 29.68
C LYS A 626 -55.79 -11.21 30.76
N LYS A 627 -54.92 -10.21 30.90
CA LYS A 627 -55.14 -9.07 31.81
C LYS A 627 -56.42 -8.33 31.44
N GLU A 628 -56.63 -8.01 30.17
CA GLU A 628 -57.87 -7.37 29.68
C GLU A 628 -59.11 -8.21 29.97
N SER A 629 -59.06 -9.52 29.73
CA SER A 629 -60.16 -10.43 30.05
C SER A 629 -60.46 -10.48 31.55
N LEU A 630 -59.42 -10.55 32.39
CA LEU A 630 -59.58 -10.53 33.84
C LEU A 630 -60.14 -9.18 34.31
N LEU A 631 -59.63 -8.06 33.81
CA LEU A 631 -60.16 -6.71 34.09
C LEU A 631 -61.65 -6.62 33.74
N ALA A 632 -62.05 -7.12 32.57
CA ALA A 632 -63.46 -7.14 32.16
C ALA A 632 -64.33 -8.01 33.08
N GLN A 633 -63.83 -9.18 33.50
CA GLN A 633 -64.54 -10.06 34.44
C GLN A 633 -64.70 -9.43 35.83
N PHE A 634 -63.64 -8.80 36.36
CA PHE A 634 -63.70 -8.10 37.63
C PHE A 634 -64.61 -6.87 37.57
N ALA A 635 -64.56 -6.08 36.49
CA ALA A 635 -65.47 -4.94 36.29
C ALA A 635 -66.95 -5.39 36.21
N ALA A 636 -67.24 -6.50 35.53
CA ALA A 636 -68.59 -7.07 35.49
C ALA A 636 -69.07 -7.56 36.86
N LEU A 637 -68.18 -8.18 37.64
CA LEU A 637 -68.44 -8.60 39.01
C LEU A 637 -68.74 -7.40 39.91
N GLU A 638 -67.96 -6.32 39.81
CA GLU A 638 -68.23 -5.08 40.54
C GLU A 638 -69.58 -4.45 40.18
N GLY A 639 -69.93 -4.45 38.89
CA GLY A 639 -71.25 -3.98 38.44
C GLY A 639 -72.39 -4.80 39.05
N GLN A 640 -72.26 -6.12 39.09
CA GLN A 640 -73.25 -7.00 39.72
C GLN A 640 -73.31 -6.82 41.24
N VAL A 641 -72.16 -6.70 41.92
CA VAL A 641 -72.13 -6.46 43.37
C VAL A 641 -72.72 -5.09 43.73
N SER A 642 -72.42 -4.06 42.95
CA SER A 642 -73.04 -2.74 43.11
C SER A 642 -74.56 -2.81 42.93
N GLN A 643 -75.04 -3.55 41.93
CA GLN A 643 -76.46 -3.78 41.72
C GLN A 643 -77.10 -4.56 42.88
N LEU A 644 -76.43 -5.60 43.39
CA LEU A 644 -76.88 -6.36 44.56
C LEU A 644 -76.89 -5.50 45.83
N GLN A 645 -75.91 -4.64 46.04
CA GLN A 645 -75.88 -3.69 47.14
C GLN A 645 -77.00 -2.65 47.02
N SER A 646 -77.25 -2.13 45.82
CA SER A 646 -78.38 -1.23 45.58
C SER A 646 -79.73 -1.92 45.83
N THR A 647 -79.87 -3.19 45.44
CA THR A 647 -81.07 -4.01 45.66
C THR A 647 -81.23 -4.34 47.14
N SER A 648 -80.14 -4.67 47.84
CA SER A 648 -80.11 -4.90 49.29
C SER A 648 -80.48 -3.63 50.05
N ASN A 649 -79.95 -2.47 49.65
CA ASN A 649 -80.29 -1.18 50.24
C ASN A 649 -81.75 -0.81 49.96
N PHE A 650 -82.27 -1.09 48.76
CA PHE A 650 -83.67 -0.92 48.41
C PHE A 650 -84.58 -1.85 49.24
N LEU A 651 -84.24 -3.13 49.35
CA LEU A 651 -84.97 -4.10 50.18
C LEU A 651 -84.91 -3.73 51.66
N ALA A 652 -83.75 -3.29 52.16
CA ALA A 652 -83.62 -2.80 53.53
C ALA A 652 -84.48 -1.55 53.77
N ALA A 653 -84.51 -0.60 52.83
CA ALA A 653 -85.39 0.56 52.89
C ALA A 653 -86.88 0.17 52.86
N GLN A 654 -87.25 -0.84 52.05
CA GLN A 654 -88.62 -1.35 51.96
C GLN A 654 -89.02 -2.16 53.20
N LEU A 655 -88.09 -2.89 53.81
CA LEU A 655 -88.29 -3.63 55.06
C LEU A 655 -88.45 -2.68 56.24
N VAL A 656 -87.64 -1.62 56.31
CA VAL A 656 -87.79 -0.52 57.28
C VAL A 656 -89.10 0.24 57.07
N GLY A 657 -89.52 0.45 55.82
CA GLY A 657 -90.85 1.00 55.49
C GLY A 657 -92.02 0.09 55.91
N SER A 658 -91.84 -1.24 55.82
CA SER A 658 -92.86 -2.22 56.21
C SER A 658 -92.94 -2.47 57.72
N ALA A 659 -91.85 -2.25 58.46
CA ALA A 659 -91.82 -2.32 59.92
C ALA A 659 -92.41 -1.05 60.58
N GLY A 660 -92.59 0.04 59.82
CA GLY A 660 -93.14 1.32 60.30
C GLY A 660 -94.61 1.60 59.98
N GLY A 661 -95.33 0.71 59.27
CA GLY A 661 -96.64 1.02 58.70
C GLY A 661 -97.72 -0.03 58.96
N GLY A 662 -98.23 -0.13 60.19
CA GLY A 662 -99.31 -1.08 60.49
C GLY A 662 -100.02 -0.98 61.84
N GLY A 663 -99.85 0.12 62.59
CA GLY A 663 -100.78 0.48 63.67
C GLY A 663 -101.77 1.53 63.17
N ARG A 664 -103.01 1.13 62.85
CA ARG A 664 -104.15 2.06 62.66
C ARG A 664 -105.34 1.64 63.53
N VAL A 665 -105.89 2.67 64.14
CA VAL A 665 -106.84 2.76 65.26
C VAL A 665 -108.29 2.83 64.75
N LEU A 666 -109.24 2.54 65.64
CA LEU A 666 -110.71 2.63 65.50
C LEU A 666 -111.23 3.98 64.92
N GLY A 667 -112.18 3.86 63.98
CA GLY A 667 -113.38 4.68 63.71
C GLY A 667 -113.39 6.21 63.84
N GLY A 668 -113.80 6.89 62.76
CA GLY A 668 -114.19 8.30 62.71
C GLY A 668 -113.98 8.92 61.34
#